data_AF-A0A8I3ARV4-F1
#
_entry.id   AF-A0A8I3ARV4-F1
#
_cell.length_a   1.000
_cell.length_b   1.000
_cell.length_c   1.000
_cell.angle_alpha   90.00
_cell.angle_beta   90.00
_cell.angle_gamma   90.00
#
_symmetry.space_group_name_H-M   'P 1'
#
loop_
_entity.id
_entity.type
_entity.pdbx_description
1 polymer ?
#
loop_
_entity_poly.entity_id
_entity_poly.type
_entity_poly.pdbx_seq_one_letter_code
_entity_poly.pdbx_strand_id
1 'polypeptide(L)'
;MDTQNTQYLYKEIRLNLEPSSSTSVVNIKVPPPSGTSRKLPNTDKSGTDDENVFRSKNLASASSIFHRKYHATPSSFLWRVLEDGTVLSIRATDVAKNEKDADAPLILNFRFAAAIQPSCIAFADPREHDALCMFVLDDANVLYSFTLRPDYFRKRSAIEAGPAEACRVYVPSVFSFKHPHRMIAATADQVVVALHDGGLVRLDRNKANNSVGHPWKETIYNSQSWTQGLRSLIPFQGKSPIWHGKINMDLSAATSLQVTDLGIEGASFLFTVCLDHRMRIWNLYTGQILFTGDILNAERNPQEVGKWTVDPTQFNLLQIVGHSVGVRTCATYSPIGQGEFKLWTVRAHDAETIYVEDSFPDVHLVPSAPSLSDVWTLADFNMLGDSDGGIQLWALWKNNMTYRVQGLDLDQDHVDECWQNNWTSVFIDTTSEPAPASGPCDPTDVTDKWLNLILSPGKFTRNTLETALSIYERGLGAAKEGGSRSQRGLAESVCSVIASTAALDRKSSGGMDYEQFRASSEIQWRRFHRLLLELDKQRGEAVSLSVDPRSGLAWVVCADSLSAIRECSSLERLCHNFSRPDEGSEDVAKLISTGLGFLDAFPDSMVQVCTAALRPEVFEETTRTDYERLQHVWDTTGFWRSVSEDDCSQVIDSFGQQFALVTESLYTEVFDLLSTGNDTRHHNAQHPLTDFGRGLVVKAVQETVELQWRICLSQLLLLVHMEFDWEREEDMLSKRLDVGSVFRQYLSSLRRLELIRWLATTEVTVPLQVKSERSGSFSGGSPTVSRKKEEDSKVITALEGNVGHLLGFPGVTDEPLAGSITALVASLCAADSDIEVSPSLIQCSLIRRERADLADGLSPFCDQTPFAIYVQGRVALGLKDYDSAALSFRRATVGMSVRDESLDRHSSGLLDDAEWNLLHKGPAKYYCHIVSLFDRVKAYSFVLEFAGLALQFARSSEDSETVQREMLNRQFVAATTTSRFDVAHSSLLAMEDKAMRHNSLSRLVEKMCTSHYNEELTSLPFPGLHDQIDEILASKCKTTMEVTAGVPYHQILYSWRISHNDYRGAASVLMDRIQKLKHAGEGDKYQGEDVLDTPVTKQYLLLINALSCVDPKQAWIFSEELPPQNSRDTSGFQAKRKVVTLADLRKQYQDELDRIAAIQNNQFGFEAGDEVMDIL
;
A
#
# COMPACT_ATOMS: atom_id res chain seq x y z
N MET A 1 -18.22 29.08 23.44
CA MET A 1 -16.95 29.59 22.95
C MET A 1 -17.08 29.76 21.45
N ASP A 2 -16.91 30.97 20.93
CA ASP A 2 -16.54 31.12 19.51
C ASP A 2 -15.16 30.49 19.30
N THR A 3 -14.81 30.13 18.07
CA THR A 3 -13.50 29.50 17.72
C THR A 3 -12.29 30.28 18.26
N GLN A 4 -12.47 31.56 18.62
CA GLN A 4 -11.46 32.44 19.19
C GLN A 4 -11.05 32.09 20.64
N ASN A 5 -11.85 31.34 21.40
CA ASN A 5 -11.55 31.03 22.82
C ASN A 5 -11.12 29.57 23.09
N THR A 6 -11.04 28.72 22.07
CA THR A 6 -10.70 27.29 22.24
C THR A 6 -9.21 27.04 22.00
N GLN A 7 -8.51 26.46 22.97
CA GLN A 7 -7.11 26.04 22.82
C GLN A 7 -7.04 24.58 22.33
N TYR A 8 -6.29 24.36 21.25
CA TYR A 8 -6.06 23.04 20.64
C TYR A 8 -4.68 22.50 21.03
N LEU A 9 -4.63 21.50 21.90
CA LEU A 9 -3.39 20.82 22.28
C LEU A 9 -3.22 19.44 21.62
N TYR A 10 -4.33 18.88 21.15
CA TYR A 10 -4.38 17.54 20.59
C TYR A 10 -4.90 17.59 19.16
N LYS A 11 -4.49 16.61 18.35
CA LYS A 11 -4.94 16.42 16.97
C LYS A 11 -5.43 15.00 16.77
N GLU A 12 -6.52 14.88 16.02
CA GLU A 12 -7.08 13.59 15.64
C GLU A 12 -6.42 13.04 14.37
N ILE A 13 -6.06 11.76 14.39
CA ILE A 13 -5.68 11.00 13.19
C ILE A 13 -6.74 9.95 12.90
N ARG A 14 -7.48 10.12 11.81
CA ARG A 14 -8.53 9.18 11.39
C ARG A 14 -7.97 8.05 10.53
N LEU A 15 -8.00 6.82 11.05
CA LEU A 15 -7.54 5.62 10.36
C LEU A 15 -8.71 4.80 9.79
N ASN A 16 -8.58 4.40 8.52
CA ASN A 16 -9.52 3.48 7.88
C ASN A 16 -9.31 2.04 8.36
N LEU A 17 -10.41 1.30 8.56
CA LEU A 17 -10.39 -0.08 9.05
C LEU A 17 -10.33 -1.14 7.94
N GLU A 18 -9.95 -0.77 6.72
CA GLU A 18 -9.88 -1.67 5.58
C GLU A 18 -8.88 -2.81 5.84
N PRO A 19 -9.24 -4.08 5.53
CA PRO A 19 -8.30 -5.18 5.66
C PRO A 19 -7.15 -5.03 4.67
N SER A 20 -5.93 -5.28 5.16
CA SER A 20 -4.70 -5.29 4.35
C SER A 20 -4.75 -6.26 3.15
N SER A 21 -5.52 -7.34 3.27
CA SER A 21 -5.78 -8.30 2.21
C SER A 21 -7.09 -9.03 2.48
N SER A 22 -7.74 -9.55 1.45
CA SER A 22 -8.82 -10.53 1.64
C SER A 22 -8.34 -11.75 2.45
N THR A 23 -7.03 -12.01 2.46
CA THR A 23 -6.43 -13.07 3.25
C THR A 23 -6.15 -12.73 4.71
N SER A 24 -6.39 -11.51 5.18
CA SER A 24 -6.37 -11.22 6.62
C SER A 24 -7.73 -11.44 7.30
N VAL A 25 -8.82 -11.45 6.52
CA VAL A 25 -10.18 -11.66 7.05
C VAL A 25 -10.49 -13.15 7.17
N VAL A 26 -11.02 -13.56 8.33
CA VAL A 26 -11.42 -14.95 8.60
C VAL A 26 -12.86 -14.98 9.11
N ASN A 27 -13.73 -15.68 8.38
CA ASN A 27 -15.14 -15.81 8.75
C ASN A 27 -15.37 -17.11 9.51
N ILE A 28 -15.81 -17.00 10.76
CA ILE A 28 -16.11 -18.11 11.67
C ILE A 28 -17.63 -18.22 11.81
N LYS A 29 -18.20 -19.36 11.43
CA LYS A 29 -19.63 -19.65 11.64
C LYS A 29 -19.85 -20.13 13.07
N VAL A 30 -20.68 -19.43 13.83
CA VAL A 30 -21.03 -19.83 15.20
C VAL A 30 -22.06 -20.97 15.15
N PRO A 31 -21.86 -22.06 15.91
CA PRO A 31 -22.82 -23.17 15.92
C PRO A 31 -24.19 -22.71 16.46
N PRO A 32 -25.31 -23.09 15.81
CA PRO A 32 -26.63 -22.77 16.32
C PRO A 32 -26.94 -23.56 17.60
N PRO A 33 -27.84 -23.07 18.48
CA PRO A 33 -28.31 -23.85 19.63
C PRO A 33 -28.93 -25.17 19.14
N SER A 34 -28.60 -26.26 19.82
CA SER A 34 -28.92 -27.64 19.45
C SER A 34 -30.38 -27.82 18.97
N GLY A 35 -30.57 -28.23 17.71
CA GLY A 35 -31.84 -28.73 17.18
C GLY A 35 -32.55 -27.88 16.12
N THR A 36 -32.18 -26.62 15.91
CA THR A 36 -32.81 -25.77 14.88
C THR A 36 -31.87 -25.47 13.72
N SER A 37 -31.87 -26.35 12.71
CA SER A 37 -31.35 -26.03 11.37
C SER A 37 -32.32 -25.06 10.68
N ARG A 38 -32.35 -23.78 11.12
CA ARG A 38 -32.82 -22.72 10.23
C ARG A 38 -31.69 -22.47 9.23
N LYS A 39 -31.95 -22.71 7.94
CA LYS A 39 -31.10 -22.18 6.88
C LYS A 39 -30.95 -20.67 7.15
N LEU A 40 -29.72 -20.20 7.33
CA LEU A 40 -29.42 -18.77 7.27
C LEU A 40 -30.14 -18.24 6.02
N PRO A 41 -30.93 -17.15 6.11
CA PRO A 41 -31.42 -16.51 4.92
C PRO A 41 -30.19 -16.15 4.10
N ASN A 42 -30.11 -16.65 2.87
CA ASN A 42 -29.15 -16.10 1.92
C ASN A 42 -29.59 -14.65 1.73
N THR A 43 -28.90 -13.70 2.36
CA THR A 43 -29.14 -12.26 2.23
C THR A 43 -28.64 -11.73 0.88
N ASP A 44 -28.79 -12.55 -0.18
CA ASP A 44 -28.84 -12.10 -1.57
C ASP A 44 -30.26 -11.63 -1.93
N LYS A 45 -31.02 -11.13 -0.96
CA LYS A 45 -32.21 -10.33 -1.29
C LYS A 45 -31.71 -8.93 -1.63
N SER A 46 -31.45 -8.74 -2.92
CA SER A 46 -31.24 -7.46 -3.59
C SER A 46 -32.45 -6.53 -3.34
N GLY A 47 -32.47 -5.88 -2.18
CA GLY A 47 -33.43 -4.86 -1.81
C GLY A 47 -32.92 -3.50 -2.24
N THR A 48 -33.52 -2.98 -3.30
CA THR A 48 -33.88 -1.58 -3.65
C THR A 48 -33.09 -0.33 -3.18
N ASP A 49 -32.21 -0.37 -2.17
CA ASP A 49 -31.39 0.77 -1.74
C ASP A 49 -29.95 0.38 -1.41
N ASP A 50 -29.04 0.63 -2.36
CA ASP A 50 -27.60 0.33 -2.21
C ASP A 50 -26.96 1.11 -1.02
N GLU A 51 -27.54 2.25 -0.60
CA GLU A 51 -27.11 3.01 0.58
C GLU A 51 -27.49 2.34 1.91
N ASN A 52 -28.72 1.83 2.03
CA ASN A 52 -29.14 1.07 3.22
C ASN A 52 -28.39 -0.26 3.33
N VAL A 53 -28.07 -0.88 2.18
CA VAL A 53 -27.21 -2.06 2.11
C VAL A 53 -25.77 -1.71 2.52
N PHE A 54 -25.25 -0.54 2.12
CA PHE A 54 -23.94 -0.08 2.57
C PHE A 54 -23.90 0.13 4.09
N ARG A 55 -24.91 0.82 4.64
CA ARG A 55 -25.04 1.09 6.07
C ARG A 55 -25.10 -0.20 6.89
N SER A 56 -25.98 -1.12 6.52
CA SER A 56 -26.13 -2.41 7.24
C SER A 56 -24.86 -3.28 7.16
N LYS A 57 -24.15 -3.27 6.03
CA LYS A 57 -23.00 -4.15 5.80
C LYS A 57 -21.68 -3.61 6.38
N ASN A 58 -21.41 -2.32 6.21
CA ASN A 58 -20.09 -1.73 6.51
C ASN A 58 -20.07 -0.85 7.76
N LEU A 59 -21.20 -0.24 8.16
CA LEU A 59 -21.24 0.65 9.32
C LEU A 59 -21.58 -0.13 10.58
N ALA A 60 -20.77 0.03 11.63
CA ALA A 60 -21.00 -0.65 12.89
C ALA A 60 -22.16 -0.02 13.66
N SER A 61 -23.10 -0.85 14.12
CA SER A 61 -24.20 -0.40 15.00
C SER A 61 -23.77 -0.23 16.46
N ALA A 62 -22.73 -0.96 16.87
CA ALA A 62 -22.06 -0.85 18.15
C ALA A 62 -20.59 -1.23 17.99
N SER A 63 -19.70 -0.48 18.63
CA SER A 63 -18.26 -0.66 18.51
C SER A 63 -17.54 -0.05 19.72
N SER A 64 -16.48 -0.70 20.19
CA SER A 64 -15.60 -0.18 21.24
C SER A 64 -14.27 -0.96 21.25
N ILE A 65 -13.32 -0.51 22.07
CA ILE A 65 -12.03 -1.18 22.27
C ILE A 65 -11.99 -1.78 23.66
N PHE A 66 -11.54 -3.04 23.75
CA PHE A 66 -11.26 -3.70 25.01
C PHE A 66 -9.75 -3.75 25.25
N HIS A 67 -9.33 -3.21 26.39
CA HIS A 67 -7.93 -3.22 26.83
C HIS A 67 -7.69 -4.33 27.86
N ARG A 68 -6.72 -5.22 27.58
CA ARG A 68 -6.29 -6.27 28.51
C ARG A 68 -5.51 -5.70 29.67
N LYS A 69 -5.61 -6.36 30.83
CA LYS A 69 -4.99 -5.92 32.09
C LYS A 69 -3.73 -6.71 32.44
N TYR A 70 -3.66 -7.99 32.09
CA TYR A 70 -2.65 -8.91 32.61
C TYR A 70 -1.60 -9.32 31.59
N HIS A 71 -1.95 -9.40 30.30
CA HIS A 71 -1.04 -9.87 29.26
C HIS A 71 -0.67 -8.75 28.27
N ALA A 72 0.50 -8.89 27.65
CA ALA A 72 1.15 -7.84 26.89
C ALA A 72 0.70 -7.77 25.42
N THR A 73 0.78 -8.85 24.64
CA THR A 73 0.55 -8.80 23.18
C THR A 73 -0.36 -9.95 22.67
N PRO A 74 -1.50 -9.67 22.02
CA PRO A 74 -2.09 -8.35 21.80
C PRO A 74 -2.68 -7.73 23.07
N SER A 75 -2.55 -6.41 23.22
CA SER A 75 -3.03 -5.64 24.38
C SER A 75 -4.46 -5.12 24.22
N SER A 76 -4.82 -4.69 23.01
CA SER A 76 -6.03 -3.93 22.74
C SER A 76 -6.79 -4.54 21.56
N PHE A 77 -8.10 -4.75 21.73
CA PHE A 77 -8.98 -5.40 20.76
C PHE A 77 -10.17 -4.52 20.40
N LEU A 78 -10.23 -4.10 19.13
CA LEU A 78 -11.41 -3.46 18.57
C LEU A 78 -12.44 -4.52 18.22
N TRP A 79 -13.68 -4.33 18.70
CA TRP A 79 -14.82 -5.15 18.34
C TRP A 79 -15.90 -4.29 17.68
N ARG A 80 -16.53 -4.83 16.64
CA ARG A 80 -17.57 -4.15 15.84
C ARG A 80 -18.74 -5.08 15.56
N VAL A 81 -19.95 -4.55 15.68
CA VAL A 81 -21.19 -5.24 15.32
C VAL A 81 -21.63 -4.78 13.94
N LEU A 82 -21.65 -5.70 12.97
CA LEU A 82 -21.92 -5.48 11.55
C LEU A 82 -23.10 -6.36 11.06
N GLU A 83 -23.53 -6.15 9.82
CA GLU A 83 -24.60 -6.92 9.14
C GLU A 83 -25.88 -6.99 9.99
N ASP A 84 -26.44 -5.82 10.34
CA ASP A 84 -27.66 -5.68 11.17
C ASP A 84 -27.61 -6.46 12.50
N GLY A 85 -26.43 -6.54 13.13
CA GLY A 85 -26.28 -7.22 14.41
C GLY A 85 -25.87 -8.68 14.33
N THR A 86 -25.70 -9.26 13.14
CA THR A 86 -25.44 -10.70 12.98
C THR A 86 -23.96 -11.07 12.94
N VAL A 87 -23.07 -10.10 12.71
CA VAL A 87 -21.62 -10.32 12.64
C VAL A 87 -20.88 -9.53 13.71
N LEU A 88 -20.07 -10.22 14.52
CA LEU A 88 -19.12 -9.60 15.43
C LEU A 88 -17.71 -9.71 14.85
N SER A 89 -17.13 -8.57 14.46
CA SER A 89 -15.78 -8.46 13.92
C SER A 89 -14.81 -8.06 15.02
N ILE A 90 -13.70 -8.80 15.19
CA ILE A 90 -12.67 -8.52 16.20
C ILE A 90 -11.30 -8.45 15.55
N ARG A 91 -10.52 -7.43 15.89
CA ARG A 91 -9.12 -7.26 15.46
C ARG A 91 -8.25 -6.67 16.56
N ALA A 92 -6.95 -6.95 16.53
CA ALA A 92 -5.98 -6.27 17.38
C ALA A 92 -5.71 -4.85 16.88
N THR A 93 -5.48 -3.91 17.80
CA THR A 93 -5.24 -2.48 17.50
C THR A 93 -3.98 -1.93 18.17
N ASP A 94 -3.06 -2.79 18.58
CA ASP A 94 -1.80 -2.37 19.19
C ASP A 94 -0.97 -1.57 18.18
N VAL A 95 -0.42 -0.43 18.59
CA VAL A 95 0.40 0.43 17.73
C VAL A 95 1.82 -0.13 17.59
N ALA A 96 2.38 -0.67 18.67
CA ALA A 96 3.73 -1.20 18.72
C ALA A 96 3.77 -2.59 19.36
N LYS A 97 4.84 -3.32 19.08
CA LYS A 97 5.09 -4.65 19.62
C LYS A 97 6.54 -4.78 20.06
N ASN A 98 6.83 -5.78 20.88
CA ASN A 98 8.20 -6.16 21.16
C ASN A 98 8.84 -6.80 19.92
N GLU A 99 10.14 -6.62 19.73
CA GLU A 99 10.88 -7.16 18.57
C GLU A 99 10.72 -8.69 18.41
N LYS A 100 10.61 -9.41 19.54
CA LYS A 100 10.43 -10.88 19.57
C LYS A 100 9.00 -11.34 19.27
N ASP A 101 8.01 -10.46 19.42
CA ASP A 101 6.61 -10.83 19.31
C ASP A 101 6.14 -10.83 17.85
N ALA A 102 5.36 -11.84 17.49
CA ALA A 102 4.74 -11.91 16.16
C ALA A 102 3.55 -10.94 16.05
N ASP A 103 3.41 -10.35 14.87
CA ASP A 103 2.28 -9.47 14.55
C ASP A 103 0.96 -10.23 14.51
N ALA A 104 -0.15 -9.52 14.77
CA ALA A 104 -1.50 -10.06 14.84
C ALA A 104 -2.43 -9.41 13.77
N PRO A 105 -2.18 -9.63 12.46
CA PRO A 105 -2.88 -8.92 11.40
C PRO A 105 -4.27 -9.49 11.06
N LEU A 106 -4.68 -10.62 11.63
CA LEU A 106 -5.92 -11.30 11.25
C LEU A 106 -7.15 -10.66 11.90
N ILE A 107 -8.23 -10.58 11.12
CA ILE A 107 -9.54 -10.08 11.54
C ILE A 107 -10.50 -11.28 11.63
N LEU A 108 -11.11 -11.47 12.80
CA LEU A 108 -12.02 -12.58 13.06
C LEU A 108 -13.47 -12.09 13.02
N ASN A 109 -14.25 -12.60 12.06
CA ASN A 109 -15.67 -12.29 11.89
C ASN A 109 -16.53 -13.48 12.35
N PHE A 110 -17.16 -13.36 13.51
CA PHE A 110 -18.08 -14.37 14.06
C PHE A 110 -19.49 -14.12 13.55
N ARG A 111 -20.05 -15.09 12.81
CA ARG A 111 -21.40 -15.00 12.24
C ARG A 111 -22.40 -15.75 13.10
N PHE A 112 -23.35 -15.03 13.68
CA PHE A 112 -24.43 -15.55 14.51
C PHE A 112 -25.68 -15.84 13.68
N ALA A 113 -26.53 -16.76 14.16
CA ALA A 113 -27.79 -17.10 13.49
C ALA A 113 -28.93 -16.11 13.79
N ALA A 114 -28.85 -15.42 14.93
CA ALA A 114 -29.73 -14.34 15.37
C ALA A 114 -28.89 -13.08 15.62
N ALA A 115 -29.53 -11.91 15.57
CA ALA A 115 -28.86 -10.65 15.89
C ALA A 115 -28.43 -10.63 17.37
N ILE A 116 -27.33 -9.94 17.64
CA ILE A 116 -26.78 -9.75 18.98
C ILE A 116 -27.63 -8.70 19.70
N GLN A 117 -28.01 -9.01 20.95
CA GLN A 117 -28.75 -8.06 21.79
C GLN A 117 -27.90 -6.80 22.03
N PRO A 118 -28.46 -5.59 21.89
CA PRO A 118 -27.75 -4.35 22.17
C PRO A 118 -27.16 -4.33 23.58
N SER A 119 -25.93 -3.82 23.72
CA SER A 119 -25.21 -3.73 25.00
C SER A 119 -25.00 -5.06 25.74
N CYS A 120 -25.11 -6.20 25.03
CA CYS A 120 -24.90 -7.54 25.58
C CYS A 120 -23.70 -8.26 24.96
N ILE A 121 -22.57 -7.54 24.88
CA ILE A 121 -21.25 -8.08 24.53
C ILE A 121 -20.32 -7.77 25.71
N ALA A 122 -19.58 -8.77 26.18
CA ALA A 122 -18.63 -8.59 27.27
C ALA A 122 -17.32 -9.34 27.01
N PHE A 123 -16.21 -8.73 27.43
CA PHE A 123 -14.87 -9.28 27.32
C PHE A 123 -14.23 -9.40 28.70
N ALA A 124 -13.38 -10.41 28.87
CA ALA A 124 -12.59 -10.60 30.08
C ALA A 124 -11.18 -11.08 29.75
N ASP A 125 -10.23 -10.66 30.58
CA ASP A 125 -8.82 -11.07 30.51
C ASP A 125 -8.49 -12.00 31.69
N PRO A 126 -8.33 -13.32 31.48
CA PRO A 126 -7.95 -14.27 32.52
C PRO A 126 -6.49 -14.09 32.97
N ARG A 127 -6.25 -14.07 34.29
CA ARG A 127 -4.90 -14.05 34.87
C ARG A 127 -4.10 -15.33 34.60
N GLU A 128 -4.78 -16.49 34.59
CA GLU A 128 -4.13 -17.82 34.55
C GLU A 128 -3.61 -18.23 33.16
N HIS A 129 -4.23 -17.72 32.09
CA HIS A 129 -3.97 -18.15 30.72
C HIS A 129 -3.93 -16.94 29.79
N ASP A 130 -3.01 -16.93 28.83
CA ASP A 130 -2.98 -15.91 27.79
C ASP A 130 -4.08 -16.17 26.75
N ALA A 131 -5.26 -15.62 27.00
CA ALA A 131 -6.43 -15.72 26.15
C ALA A 131 -7.33 -14.49 26.31
N LEU A 132 -8.20 -14.24 25.33
CA LEU A 132 -9.31 -13.29 25.40
C LEU A 132 -10.61 -14.08 25.57
N CYS A 133 -11.31 -13.88 26.68
CA CYS A 133 -12.64 -14.45 26.89
C CYS A 133 -13.70 -13.49 26.36
N MET A 134 -14.61 -14.02 25.53
CA MET A 134 -15.70 -13.25 24.94
C MET A 134 -17.04 -13.90 25.27
N PHE A 135 -18.01 -13.08 25.66
CA PHE A 135 -19.39 -13.46 25.96
C PHE A 135 -20.35 -12.63 25.12
N VAL A 136 -21.29 -13.31 24.45
CA VAL A 136 -22.27 -12.68 23.56
C VAL A 136 -23.65 -13.26 23.85
N LEU A 137 -24.66 -12.39 24.00
CA LEU A 137 -26.06 -12.78 24.13
C LEU A 137 -26.83 -12.39 22.87
N ASP A 138 -27.51 -13.35 22.24
CA ASP A 138 -28.32 -13.08 21.05
C ASP A 138 -29.79 -12.75 21.40
N ASP A 139 -30.55 -12.32 20.38
CA ASP A 139 -31.98 -12.00 20.50
C ASP A 139 -32.86 -13.21 20.87
N ALA A 140 -32.33 -14.42 20.71
CA ALA A 140 -32.96 -15.66 21.16
C ALA A 140 -32.62 -16.00 22.62
N ASN A 141 -31.98 -15.08 23.35
CA ASN A 141 -31.53 -15.21 24.74
C ASN A 141 -30.53 -16.35 24.95
N VAL A 142 -29.71 -16.65 23.94
CA VAL A 142 -28.66 -17.67 23.99
C VAL A 142 -27.32 -17.02 24.29
N LEU A 143 -26.64 -17.50 25.33
CA LEU A 143 -25.32 -17.06 25.74
C LEU A 143 -24.24 -17.90 25.04
N TYR A 144 -23.40 -17.25 24.27
CA TYR A 144 -22.21 -17.83 23.65
C TYR A 144 -20.97 -17.40 24.42
N SER A 145 -20.09 -18.35 24.74
CA SER A 145 -18.81 -18.12 25.40
C SER A 145 -17.67 -18.63 24.54
N PHE A 146 -16.66 -17.79 24.33
CA PHE A 146 -15.46 -18.11 23.55
C PHE A 146 -14.19 -17.86 24.39
N THR A 147 -13.15 -18.63 24.12
CA THR A 147 -11.81 -18.42 24.68
C THR A 147 -10.83 -18.38 23.51
N LEU A 148 -10.39 -17.18 23.16
CA LEU A 148 -9.58 -16.90 21.97
C LEU A 148 -8.12 -16.79 22.37
N ARG A 149 -7.24 -17.61 21.78
CA ARG A 149 -5.80 -17.50 22.00
C ARG A 149 -5.20 -16.41 21.09
N PRO A 150 -4.12 -15.73 21.51
CA PRO A 150 -3.41 -14.76 20.67
C PRO A 150 -3.04 -15.29 19.29
N ASP A 151 -2.66 -16.57 19.18
CA ASP A 151 -2.26 -17.19 17.92
C ASP A 151 -3.36 -17.21 16.85
N TYR A 152 -4.64 -17.15 17.25
CA TYR A 152 -5.76 -17.02 16.31
C TYR A 152 -5.74 -15.70 15.56
N PHE A 153 -5.13 -14.65 16.11
CA PHE A 153 -4.97 -13.36 15.44
C PHE A 153 -3.68 -13.28 14.62
N ARG A 154 -2.75 -14.24 14.78
CA ARG A 154 -1.44 -14.27 14.14
C ARG A 154 -1.38 -15.18 12.91
N LYS A 155 -1.91 -16.42 13.01
CA LYS A 155 -1.76 -17.46 11.98
C LYS A 155 -3.10 -18.11 11.64
N ARG A 156 -3.42 -18.19 10.34
CA ARG A 156 -4.64 -18.86 9.83
C ARG A 156 -4.71 -20.34 10.18
N SER A 157 -3.58 -21.03 10.16
CA SER A 157 -3.49 -22.46 10.52
C SER A 157 -3.97 -22.75 11.95
N ALA A 158 -3.87 -21.77 12.86
CA ALA A 158 -4.36 -21.93 14.23
C ALA A 158 -5.90 -21.90 14.30
N ILE A 159 -6.58 -21.31 13.30
CA ILE A 159 -8.04 -21.17 13.25
C ILE A 159 -8.70 -22.43 12.68
N GLU A 160 -8.04 -23.16 11.77
CA GLU A 160 -8.57 -24.38 11.16
C GLU A 160 -8.88 -25.49 12.17
N ALA A 161 -8.37 -25.38 13.41
CA ALA A 161 -8.48 -26.41 14.44
C ALA A 161 -9.23 -25.99 15.74
N GLY A 162 -9.85 -24.79 15.86
CA GLY A 162 -10.09 -24.22 17.21
C GLY A 162 -11.40 -23.48 17.52
N PRO A 163 -11.67 -22.28 16.96
CA PRO A 163 -12.54 -21.31 17.63
C PRO A 163 -14.05 -21.61 17.54
N ALA A 164 -14.53 -22.28 16.49
CA ALA A 164 -15.92 -22.71 16.40
C ALA A 164 -16.22 -23.90 17.34
N GLU A 165 -15.25 -24.80 17.52
CA GLU A 165 -15.33 -25.93 18.46
C GLU A 165 -15.13 -25.49 19.92
N ALA A 166 -14.40 -24.40 20.14
CA ALA A 166 -14.21 -23.79 21.46
C ALA A 166 -15.42 -22.99 21.96
N CYS A 167 -16.44 -22.78 21.10
CA CYS A 167 -17.66 -22.06 21.46
C CYS A 167 -18.52 -22.91 22.40
N ARG A 168 -18.83 -22.35 23.58
CA ARG A 168 -19.78 -22.95 24.52
C ARG A 168 -21.10 -22.21 24.45
N VAL A 169 -22.17 -22.93 24.14
CA VAL A 169 -23.53 -22.41 24.02
C VAL A 169 -24.31 -22.76 25.30
N TYR A 170 -25.00 -21.78 25.88
CA TYR A 170 -25.83 -21.95 27.06
C TYR A 170 -27.12 -21.14 26.94
N VAL A 171 -28.24 -21.70 27.37
CA VAL A 171 -29.54 -21.02 27.36
C VAL A 171 -29.98 -20.80 28.80
N PRO A 172 -29.84 -19.57 29.35
CA PRO A 172 -30.19 -19.31 30.73
C PRO A 172 -31.70 -19.44 30.99
N SER A 173 -32.06 -20.11 32.08
CA SER A 173 -33.47 -20.38 32.40
C SER A 173 -34.25 -19.11 32.75
N VAL A 174 -33.57 -18.14 33.37
CA VAL A 174 -34.12 -16.84 33.78
C VAL A 174 -34.67 -16.04 32.60
N PHE A 175 -34.09 -16.20 31.40
CA PHE A 175 -34.47 -15.41 30.23
C PHE A 175 -35.75 -15.90 29.53
N SER A 176 -36.39 -16.93 30.07
CA SER A 176 -37.73 -17.35 29.63
C SER A 176 -38.84 -16.39 30.08
N PHE A 177 -38.61 -15.64 31.18
CA PHE A 177 -39.59 -14.69 31.74
C PHE A 177 -39.01 -13.32 32.08
N LYS A 178 -37.68 -13.18 32.22
CA LYS A 178 -37.03 -11.87 32.37
C LYS A 178 -36.25 -11.49 31.13
N HIS A 179 -36.33 -10.23 30.73
CA HIS A 179 -35.57 -9.74 29.59
C HIS A 179 -34.21 -9.16 30.04
N PRO A 180 -33.10 -9.57 29.39
CA PRO A 180 -31.79 -8.96 29.58
C PRO A 180 -31.77 -7.56 28.99
N HIS A 181 -31.06 -6.64 29.65
CA HIS A 181 -30.85 -5.27 29.18
C HIS A 181 -29.38 -4.97 28.89
N ARG A 182 -28.47 -5.37 29.79
CA ARG A 182 -27.02 -5.11 29.67
C ARG A 182 -26.20 -6.24 30.28
N MET A 183 -25.00 -6.45 29.75
CA MET A 183 -24.09 -7.48 30.23
C MET A 183 -22.68 -6.93 30.48
N ILE A 184 -22.06 -7.39 31.55
CA ILE A 184 -20.66 -7.11 31.88
C ILE A 184 -19.98 -8.38 32.40
N ALA A 185 -18.71 -8.57 32.06
CA ALA A 185 -17.91 -9.66 32.61
C ALA A 185 -17.15 -9.16 33.83
N ALA A 186 -17.38 -9.79 35.00
CA ALA A 186 -16.62 -9.51 36.21
C ALA A 186 -15.25 -10.20 36.16
N THR A 187 -15.23 -11.45 35.69
CA THR A 187 -14.02 -12.24 35.45
C THR A 187 -14.24 -13.17 34.25
N ALA A 188 -13.21 -13.92 33.84
CA ALA A 188 -13.35 -14.96 32.80
C ALA A 188 -14.31 -16.10 33.17
N ASP A 189 -14.68 -16.21 34.46
CA ASP A 189 -15.58 -17.23 34.99
C ASP A 189 -16.90 -16.65 35.53
N GLN A 190 -17.08 -15.33 35.53
CA GLN A 190 -18.24 -14.67 36.11
C GLN A 190 -18.78 -13.57 35.19
N VAL A 191 -20.03 -13.73 34.78
CA VAL A 191 -20.74 -12.77 33.93
C VAL A 191 -21.98 -12.27 34.66
N VAL A 192 -22.23 -10.97 34.59
CA VAL A 192 -23.38 -10.32 35.23
C VAL A 192 -24.27 -9.72 34.15
N VAL A 193 -25.57 -9.98 34.24
CA VAL A 193 -26.59 -9.46 33.33
C VAL A 193 -27.62 -8.65 34.11
N ALA A 194 -27.78 -7.39 33.75
CA ALA A 194 -28.86 -6.53 34.24
C ALA A 194 -30.15 -6.78 33.48
N LEU A 195 -31.26 -6.75 34.20
CA LEU A 195 -32.58 -7.11 33.70
C LEU A 195 -33.49 -5.88 33.60
N HIS A 196 -34.53 -5.98 32.76
CA HIS A 196 -35.56 -4.93 32.61
C HIS A 196 -36.32 -4.59 33.91
N ASP A 197 -36.36 -5.51 34.89
CA ASP A 197 -37.07 -5.36 36.16
C ASP A 197 -36.17 -4.84 37.30
N GLY A 198 -34.94 -4.43 36.99
CA GLY A 198 -33.94 -3.99 37.98
C GLY A 198 -33.23 -5.12 38.72
N GLY A 199 -33.55 -6.38 38.42
CA GLY A 199 -32.77 -7.52 38.90
C GLY A 199 -31.40 -7.63 38.23
N LEU A 200 -30.52 -8.39 38.87
CA LEU A 200 -29.23 -8.82 38.32
C LEU A 200 -29.18 -10.34 38.28
N VAL A 201 -28.59 -10.90 37.22
CA VAL A 201 -28.28 -12.32 37.13
C VAL A 201 -26.77 -12.47 37.05
N ARG A 202 -26.17 -13.14 38.05
CA ARG A 202 -24.76 -13.54 38.01
C ARG A 202 -24.68 -15.00 37.55
N LEU A 203 -23.91 -15.23 36.51
CA LEU A 203 -23.59 -16.53 35.93
C LEU A 203 -22.17 -16.89 36.35
N ASP A 204 -22.03 -17.93 37.17
CA ASP A 204 -20.73 -18.47 37.59
C ASP A 204 -20.39 -19.73 36.79
N ARG A 205 -19.17 -19.82 36.25
CA ARG A 205 -18.72 -20.98 35.47
C ARG A 205 -18.45 -22.16 36.40
N ASN A 206 -19.03 -23.32 36.10
CA ASN A 206 -18.79 -24.54 36.86
C ASN A 206 -17.40 -25.13 36.52
N LYS A 207 -16.45 -25.06 37.47
CA LYS A 207 -15.10 -25.67 37.34
C LYS A 207 -15.09 -27.18 37.66
N ALA A 208 -16.09 -27.68 38.39
CA ALA A 208 -16.22 -29.08 38.77
C ALA A 208 -17.00 -29.86 37.68
N ASN A 209 -16.28 -30.71 36.95
CA ASN A 209 -16.73 -31.56 35.84
C ASN A 209 -17.11 -30.82 34.53
N ASN A 210 -16.46 -31.23 33.44
CA ASN A 210 -16.82 -30.95 32.05
C ASN A 210 -18.18 -31.59 31.67
N SER A 211 -19.25 -31.36 32.45
CA SER A 211 -20.59 -31.83 32.11
C SER A 211 -21.20 -30.88 31.09
N VAL A 212 -21.32 -31.37 29.87
CA VAL A 212 -21.90 -30.70 28.68
C VAL A 212 -23.31 -30.13 28.92
N GLY A 213 -24.00 -30.51 30.01
CA GLY A 213 -25.38 -30.09 30.30
C GLY A 213 -25.58 -28.76 31.04
N HIS A 214 -24.69 -28.37 31.97
CA HIS A 214 -24.87 -27.17 32.82
C HIS A 214 -23.54 -26.44 33.09
N PRO A 215 -23.00 -25.71 32.10
CA PRO A 215 -21.71 -25.02 32.23
C PRO A 215 -21.74 -23.80 33.17
N TRP A 216 -22.93 -23.24 33.45
CA TRP A 216 -23.11 -22.04 34.27
C TRP A 216 -24.06 -22.30 35.43
N LYS A 217 -23.76 -21.72 36.59
CA LYS A 217 -24.64 -21.62 37.75
C LYS A 217 -25.28 -20.23 37.76
N GLU A 218 -26.61 -20.19 37.74
CA GLU A 218 -27.40 -18.97 37.76
C GLU A 218 -27.67 -18.53 39.20
N THR A 219 -27.37 -17.27 39.52
CA THR A 219 -27.71 -16.63 40.80
C THR A 219 -28.43 -15.32 40.52
N ILE A 220 -29.60 -15.12 41.12
CA ILE A 220 -30.47 -13.97 40.84
C ILE A 220 -30.48 -13.07 42.06
N TYR A 221 -30.18 -11.79 41.85
CA TYR A 221 -30.31 -10.73 42.83
C TYR A 221 -31.46 -9.82 42.43
N ASN A 222 -32.27 -9.41 43.40
CA ASN A 222 -33.37 -8.48 43.18
C ASN A 222 -33.04 -7.13 43.85
N SER A 223 -33.30 -6.02 43.15
CA SER A 223 -33.11 -4.65 43.65
C SER A 223 -34.11 -4.24 44.72
N GLN A 224 -35.21 -4.98 44.88
CA GLN A 224 -36.25 -4.66 45.85
C GLN A 224 -35.85 -5.12 47.24
N SER A 225 -35.44 -4.18 48.09
CA SER A 225 -35.52 -4.34 49.55
C SER A 225 -36.95 -4.73 49.91
N TRP A 226 -37.12 -5.75 50.77
CA TRP A 226 -38.42 -6.27 51.22
C TRP A 226 -39.44 -5.15 51.54
N THR A 227 -38.97 -4.03 52.10
CA THR A 227 -39.81 -2.86 52.47
C THR A 227 -40.46 -2.11 51.29
N GLN A 228 -39.93 -2.20 50.07
CA GLN A 228 -40.54 -1.62 48.86
C GLN A 228 -41.47 -2.60 48.12
N GLY A 229 -41.19 -3.91 48.18
CA GLY A 229 -42.02 -4.94 47.56
C GLY A 229 -43.47 -4.97 48.09
N LEU A 230 -43.66 -4.66 49.38
CA LEU A 230 -44.99 -4.54 49.99
C LEU A 230 -45.79 -3.31 49.52
N ARG A 231 -45.13 -2.26 48.97
CA ARG A 231 -45.81 -1.08 48.40
C ARG A 231 -46.23 -1.29 46.94
N SER A 232 -45.63 -2.25 46.22
CA SER A 232 -45.98 -2.56 44.83
C SER A 232 -47.33 -3.30 44.66
N LEU A 233 -47.89 -3.81 45.76
CA LEU A 233 -49.20 -4.48 45.79
C LEU A 233 -50.40 -3.51 45.86
N ILE A 234 -50.17 -2.19 45.83
CA ILE A 234 -51.23 -1.16 45.84
C ILE A 234 -51.30 -0.50 44.44
N PRO A 235 -52.32 -0.80 43.63
CA PRO A 235 -52.39 -0.43 42.21
C PRO A 235 -52.91 1.00 41.96
N PHE A 236 -52.55 1.99 42.79
CA PHE A 236 -53.19 3.33 42.76
C PHE A 236 -52.27 4.55 42.59
N GLN A 237 -50.98 4.37 42.26
CA GLN A 237 -50.16 5.46 41.72
C GLN A 237 -49.44 4.98 40.46
N GLY A 238 -50.02 5.30 39.31
CA GLY A 238 -49.46 5.00 38.00
C GLY A 238 -48.10 5.66 37.82
N LYS A 239 -47.04 4.85 37.88
CA LYS A 239 -45.76 5.21 37.28
C LYS A 239 -45.94 5.12 35.77
N SER A 240 -45.62 6.18 35.03
CA SER A 240 -45.63 6.16 33.56
C SER A 240 -44.69 5.06 33.06
N PRO A 241 -45.15 4.12 32.20
CA PRO A 241 -44.29 3.05 31.70
C PRO A 241 -43.17 3.62 30.83
N ILE A 242 -41.93 3.20 31.09
CA ILE A 242 -40.75 3.59 30.30
C ILE A 242 -40.52 2.46 29.29
N TRP A 243 -40.81 2.72 28.03
CA TRP A 243 -40.69 1.72 26.98
C TRP A 243 -39.30 1.77 26.35
N HIS A 244 -38.63 0.61 26.28
CA HIS A 244 -37.42 0.42 25.49
C HIS A 244 -37.69 -0.68 24.46
N GLY A 245 -37.82 -0.27 23.19
CA GLY A 245 -38.32 -1.15 22.13
C GLY A 245 -39.73 -1.65 22.41
N LYS A 246 -39.88 -2.95 22.71
CA LYS A 246 -41.17 -3.60 23.02
C LYS A 246 -41.36 -3.93 24.51
N ILE A 247 -40.40 -3.57 25.36
CA ILE A 247 -40.33 -3.98 26.77
C ILE A 247 -40.57 -2.76 27.66
N ASN A 248 -41.35 -2.94 28.73
CA ASN A 248 -41.53 -1.92 29.77
C ASN A 248 -40.42 -2.09 30.83
N MET A 249 -39.63 -1.05 31.04
CA MET A 249 -38.49 -1.03 31.96
C MET A 249 -38.92 -0.53 33.33
N ASP A 250 -38.48 -1.19 34.41
CA ASP A 250 -38.62 -0.67 35.76
C ASP A 250 -37.58 0.43 36.03
N LEU A 251 -37.95 1.40 36.86
CA LEU A 251 -37.08 2.51 37.27
C LEU A 251 -35.78 2.04 37.95
N SER A 252 -35.77 0.83 38.52
CA SER A 252 -34.56 0.25 39.14
C SER A 252 -33.64 -0.47 38.15
N ALA A 253 -33.98 -0.52 36.85
CA ALA A 253 -33.13 -1.10 35.81
C ALA A 253 -31.82 -0.31 35.63
N ALA A 254 -30.69 -1.04 35.58
CA ALA A 254 -29.36 -0.47 35.46
C ALA A 254 -29.00 -0.14 33.99
N THR A 255 -28.63 1.11 33.72
CA THR A 255 -28.18 1.60 32.41
C THR A 255 -26.66 1.68 32.28
N SER A 256 -25.94 1.89 33.39
CA SER A 256 -24.47 1.81 33.41
C SER A 256 -24.02 0.80 34.43
N LEU A 257 -23.01 -0.01 34.10
CA LEU A 257 -22.44 -1.05 34.95
C LEU A 257 -20.92 -1.00 34.90
N GLN A 258 -20.28 -1.06 36.07
CA GLN A 258 -18.82 -1.19 36.17
C GLN A 258 -18.46 -2.14 37.32
N VAL A 259 -17.56 -3.08 37.03
CA VAL A 259 -17.06 -4.05 38.02
C VAL A 259 -15.63 -3.69 38.41
N THR A 260 -15.36 -3.72 39.71
CA THR A 260 -14.03 -3.48 40.26
C THR A 260 -13.81 -4.29 41.54
N ASP A 261 -12.58 -4.70 41.80
CA ASP A 261 -12.14 -5.29 43.06
C ASP A 261 -11.62 -4.22 44.05
N LEU A 262 -11.57 -2.94 43.62
CA LEU A 262 -10.94 -1.82 44.35
C LEU A 262 -9.49 -2.12 44.80
N GLY A 263 -8.82 -3.09 44.17
CA GLY A 263 -7.51 -3.59 44.58
C GLY A 263 -7.51 -4.49 45.82
N ILE A 264 -8.68 -4.88 46.34
CA ILE A 264 -8.82 -5.76 47.52
C ILE A 264 -8.97 -7.21 47.05
N GLU A 265 -8.04 -8.09 47.44
CA GLU A 265 -8.10 -9.50 47.09
C GLU A 265 -9.37 -10.16 47.65
N GLY A 266 -10.09 -10.89 46.78
CA GLY A 266 -11.31 -11.60 47.17
C GLY A 266 -12.56 -10.73 47.30
N ALA A 267 -12.47 -9.41 47.07
CA ALA A 267 -13.63 -8.53 46.98
C ALA A 267 -14.07 -8.33 45.52
N SER A 268 -15.36 -8.11 45.30
CA SER A 268 -15.90 -7.82 43.96
C SER A 268 -17.14 -6.96 44.09
N PHE A 269 -17.04 -5.74 43.58
CA PHE A 269 -18.08 -4.73 43.68
C PHE A 269 -18.61 -4.40 42.30
N LEU A 270 -19.93 -4.31 42.20
CA LEU A 270 -20.63 -3.85 41.00
C LEU A 270 -21.26 -2.50 41.28
N PHE A 271 -20.83 -1.50 40.55
CA PHE A 271 -21.42 -0.18 40.56
C PHE A 271 -22.43 -0.10 39.43
N THR A 272 -23.60 0.43 39.74
CA THR A 272 -24.70 0.57 38.78
C THR A 272 -25.32 1.95 38.85
N VAL A 273 -25.58 2.56 37.70
CA VAL A 273 -26.47 3.72 37.58
C VAL A 273 -27.77 3.24 36.97
N CYS A 274 -28.89 3.59 37.60
CA CYS A 274 -30.21 3.09 37.22
C CYS A 274 -31.10 4.19 36.62
N LEU A 275 -32.22 3.79 36.00
CA LEU A 275 -33.19 4.72 35.38
C LEU A 275 -33.77 5.75 36.36
N ASP A 276 -33.80 5.45 37.66
CA ASP A 276 -34.20 6.36 38.74
C ASP A 276 -33.12 7.37 39.16
N HIS A 277 -32.06 7.54 38.36
CA HIS A 277 -30.97 8.48 38.60
C HIS A 277 -30.21 8.19 39.91
N ARG A 278 -30.17 6.93 40.33
CA ARG A 278 -29.42 6.51 41.53
C ARG A 278 -28.25 5.62 41.19
N MET A 279 -27.14 5.86 41.88
CA MET A 279 -26.02 4.93 41.95
C MET A 279 -26.31 3.88 43.03
N ARG A 280 -26.12 2.61 42.70
CA ARG A 280 -26.16 1.49 43.65
C ARG A 280 -24.86 0.71 43.57
N ILE A 281 -24.26 0.42 44.72
CA ILE A 281 -23.07 -0.42 44.83
C ILE A 281 -23.47 -1.76 45.41
N TRP A 282 -23.16 -2.83 44.69
CA TRP A 282 -23.51 -4.19 45.06
C TRP A 282 -22.25 -4.97 45.43
N ASN A 283 -22.33 -5.77 46.47
CA ASN A 283 -21.38 -6.86 46.68
C ASN A 283 -21.78 -8.01 45.74
N LEU A 284 -20.93 -8.36 44.79
CA LEU A 284 -21.23 -9.39 43.79
C LEU A 284 -21.32 -10.80 44.37
N TYR A 285 -20.68 -11.07 45.52
CA TYR A 285 -20.72 -12.37 46.19
C TYR A 285 -22.02 -12.59 46.95
N THR A 286 -22.45 -11.60 47.73
CA THR A 286 -23.63 -11.69 48.59
C THR A 286 -24.91 -11.22 47.90
N GLY A 287 -24.80 -10.41 46.84
CA GLY A 287 -25.93 -9.74 46.19
C GLY A 287 -26.54 -8.60 46.99
N GLN A 288 -25.89 -8.17 48.08
CA GLN A 288 -26.37 -7.08 48.92
C GLN A 288 -25.99 -5.72 48.33
N ILE A 289 -26.91 -4.76 48.46
CA ILE A 289 -26.66 -3.36 48.12
C ILE A 289 -25.98 -2.70 49.32
N LEU A 290 -24.72 -2.31 49.14
CA LEU A 290 -23.89 -1.65 50.16
C LEU A 290 -24.13 -0.14 50.22
N PHE A 291 -24.44 0.48 49.08
CA PHE A 291 -24.69 1.91 48.99
C PHE A 291 -25.81 2.21 47.99
N THR A 292 -26.62 3.22 48.30
CA THR A 292 -27.58 3.82 47.36
C THR A 292 -27.63 5.34 47.56
N GLY A 293 -27.43 6.09 46.48
CA GLY A 293 -27.43 7.54 46.49
C GLY A 293 -27.86 8.12 45.15
N ASP A 294 -28.30 9.38 45.14
CA ASP A 294 -28.50 10.12 43.89
C ASP A 294 -27.15 10.45 43.25
N ILE A 295 -27.02 10.35 41.92
CA ILE A 295 -25.72 10.58 41.25
C ILE A 295 -25.24 12.04 41.31
N LEU A 296 -26.06 12.99 41.75
CA LEU A 296 -25.66 14.38 42.04
C LEU A 296 -25.67 14.72 43.53
N ASN A 297 -25.82 13.72 44.41
CA ASN A 297 -25.95 13.90 45.86
C ASN A 297 -27.11 14.84 46.29
N ALA A 298 -28.15 14.97 45.45
CA ALA A 298 -29.27 15.87 45.69
C ALA A 298 -30.45 15.19 46.41
N GLU A 299 -31.07 15.89 47.35
CA GLU A 299 -32.33 15.44 47.96
C GLU A 299 -33.52 15.69 47.02
N ARG A 300 -34.21 14.63 46.61
CA ARG A 300 -35.28 14.71 45.60
C ARG A 300 -36.65 14.39 46.15
N ASN A 301 -37.63 15.19 45.73
CA ASN A 301 -39.03 14.97 46.05
C ASN A 301 -39.56 13.69 45.37
N PRO A 302 -40.12 12.73 46.13
CA PRO A 302 -40.64 11.46 45.58
C PRO A 302 -41.78 11.61 44.57
N GLN A 303 -42.42 12.79 44.50
CA GLN A 303 -43.50 13.09 43.55
C GLN A 303 -42.99 13.51 42.17
N GLU A 304 -41.71 13.87 42.04
CA GLU A 304 -41.09 14.37 40.80
C GLU A 304 -40.20 13.34 40.11
N VAL A 305 -40.25 12.06 40.52
CA VAL A 305 -39.39 10.99 40.00
C VAL A 305 -39.46 10.86 38.47
N GLY A 306 -40.62 11.14 37.86
CA GLY A 306 -40.78 11.12 36.40
C GLY A 306 -40.01 12.20 35.64
N LYS A 307 -39.61 13.30 36.28
CA LYS A 307 -38.73 14.33 35.68
C LYS A 307 -37.27 13.89 35.68
N TRP A 308 -36.92 12.95 36.55
CA TRP A 308 -35.56 12.52 36.82
C TRP A 308 -35.30 11.10 36.31
N THR A 309 -35.81 10.78 35.13
CA THR A 309 -35.65 9.48 34.48
C THR A 309 -34.56 9.54 33.42
N VAL A 310 -33.56 8.68 33.55
CA VAL A 310 -32.52 8.50 32.53
C VAL A 310 -33.09 7.70 31.36
N ASP A 311 -32.69 7.99 30.13
CA ASP A 311 -33.06 7.21 28.95
C ASP A 311 -32.36 5.83 28.97
N PRO A 312 -33.08 4.70 28.77
CA PRO A 312 -32.49 3.36 28.73
C PRO A 312 -31.35 3.16 27.70
N THR A 313 -31.32 3.97 26.64
CA THR A 313 -30.28 3.92 25.60
C THR A 313 -28.94 4.48 26.07
N GLN A 314 -28.95 5.37 27.07
CA GLN A 314 -27.74 5.98 27.65
C GLN A 314 -26.83 4.91 28.23
N PHE A 315 -25.54 5.01 27.92
CA PHE A 315 -24.51 4.09 28.39
C PHE A 315 -23.35 4.89 28.96
N ASN A 316 -22.51 4.22 29.76
CA ASN A 316 -21.32 4.83 30.34
C ASN A 316 -21.57 6.12 31.14
N LEU A 317 -22.45 6.06 32.14
CA LEU A 317 -22.74 7.19 33.06
C LEU A 317 -21.85 7.19 34.31
N LEU A 318 -20.87 6.29 34.37
CA LEU A 318 -20.08 5.97 35.55
C LEU A 318 -18.70 5.49 35.11
N GLN A 319 -17.64 6.09 35.66
CA GLN A 319 -16.27 5.64 35.51
C GLN A 319 -15.53 5.61 36.84
N ILE A 320 -14.64 4.63 37.03
CA ILE A 320 -13.89 4.42 38.26
C ILE A 320 -12.41 4.33 37.94
N VAL A 321 -11.60 5.17 38.59
CA VAL A 321 -10.14 5.26 38.40
C VAL A 321 -9.41 5.28 39.74
N GLY A 322 -8.11 5.02 39.69
CA GLY A 322 -7.20 5.10 40.82
C GLY A 322 -6.31 3.86 40.97
N HIS A 323 -5.19 4.05 41.66
CA HIS A 323 -4.14 3.03 41.83
C HIS A 323 -4.03 2.53 43.29
N SER A 324 -4.43 3.32 44.28
CA SER A 324 -4.30 3.00 45.70
C SER A 324 -5.23 1.87 46.16
N VAL A 325 -4.73 0.92 46.94
CA VAL A 325 -5.54 -0.22 47.41
C VAL A 325 -6.67 0.29 48.31
N GLY A 326 -7.92 -0.12 48.02
CA GLY A 326 -9.10 0.23 48.79
C GLY A 326 -9.62 1.65 48.58
N VAL A 327 -8.96 2.50 47.78
CA VAL A 327 -9.43 3.85 47.46
C VAL A 327 -9.52 4.04 45.95
N ARG A 328 -10.66 4.53 45.48
CA ARG A 328 -10.90 4.85 44.07
C ARG A 328 -11.69 6.15 43.95
N THR A 329 -11.42 6.89 42.88
CA THR A 329 -12.26 8.02 42.47
C THR A 329 -13.28 7.53 41.46
N CYS A 330 -14.53 7.85 41.69
CA CYS A 330 -15.67 7.48 40.87
C CYS A 330 -16.30 8.76 40.32
N ALA A 331 -16.44 8.86 39.00
CA ALA A 331 -17.17 9.95 38.37
C ALA A 331 -18.52 9.46 37.86
N THR A 332 -19.56 10.24 38.13
CA THR A 332 -20.89 10.02 37.59
C THR A 332 -21.33 11.21 36.75
N TYR A 333 -22.01 10.94 35.64
CA TYR A 333 -22.59 11.97 34.77
C TYR A 333 -24.11 11.89 34.76
N SER A 334 -24.77 13.01 35.04
CA SER A 334 -26.21 13.18 34.85
C SER A 334 -26.46 13.77 33.46
N PRO A 335 -27.19 13.08 32.55
CA PRO A 335 -27.58 13.64 31.26
C PRO A 335 -28.80 14.58 31.33
N ILE A 336 -29.37 14.80 32.53
CA ILE A 336 -30.59 15.59 32.71
C ILE A 336 -30.24 17.07 32.87
N GLY A 337 -30.99 17.95 32.20
CA GLY A 337 -30.77 19.40 32.25
C GLY A 337 -29.63 19.83 31.33
N GLN A 338 -28.65 20.55 31.87
CA GLN A 338 -27.45 20.99 31.11
C GLN A 338 -26.35 19.92 31.09
N GLY A 339 -26.52 18.81 31.81
CA GLY A 339 -25.47 17.84 32.05
C GLY A 339 -24.60 18.26 33.23
N GLU A 340 -24.38 17.37 34.20
CA GLU A 340 -23.54 17.68 35.37
C GLU A 340 -22.73 16.45 35.78
N PHE A 341 -21.44 16.66 36.04
CA PHE A 341 -20.54 15.66 36.60
C PHE A 341 -20.49 15.75 38.12
N LYS A 342 -20.26 14.59 38.76
CA LYS A 342 -19.97 14.52 40.19
C LYS A 342 -18.83 13.54 40.44
N LEU A 343 -17.87 13.94 41.27
CA LEU A 343 -16.72 13.13 41.67
C LEU A 343 -16.92 12.62 43.09
N TRP A 344 -16.75 11.31 43.25
CA TRP A 344 -16.95 10.58 44.50
C TRP A 344 -15.64 9.91 44.90
N THR A 345 -15.27 10.02 46.17
CA THR A 345 -14.20 9.22 46.76
C THR A 345 -14.80 7.97 47.38
N VAL A 346 -14.41 6.81 46.87
CA VAL A 346 -14.87 5.51 47.37
C VAL A 346 -13.76 4.86 48.18
N ARG A 347 -14.04 4.55 49.44
CA ARG A 347 -13.12 3.87 50.36
C ARG A 347 -13.72 2.55 50.82
N ALA A 348 -13.03 1.45 50.55
CA ALA A 348 -13.38 0.11 51.01
C ALA A 348 -12.30 -0.42 51.96
N HIS A 349 -12.73 -0.89 53.15
CA HIS A 349 -11.81 -1.52 54.10
C HIS A 349 -11.76 -3.04 53.95
N ASP A 350 -12.89 -3.65 53.59
CA ASP A 350 -13.06 -5.08 53.35
C ASP A 350 -14.12 -5.32 52.24
N ALA A 351 -14.53 -6.56 52.03
CA ALA A 351 -15.52 -6.92 51.00
C ALA A 351 -16.96 -6.48 51.35
N GLU A 352 -17.25 -6.06 52.58
CA GLU A 352 -18.63 -5.78 53.05
C GLU A 352 -18.85 -4.30 53.38
N THR A 353 -17.78 -3.53 53.64
CA THR A 353 -17.85 -2.14 54.06
C THR A 353 -17.29 -1.20 53.01
N ILE A 354 -18.17 -0.34 52.49
CA ILE A 354 -17.84 0.73 51.55
C ILE A 354 -18.35 2.06 52.09
N TYR A 355 -17.47 3.05 52.10
CA TYR A 355 -17.79 4.46 52.32
C TYR A 355 -17.71 5.20 50.99
N VAL A 356 -18.77 5.92 50.65
CA VAL A 356 -18.84 6.79 49.47
C VAL A 356 -19.03 8.20 49.95
N GLU A 357 -18.04 9.04 49.69
CA GLU A 357 -18.04 10.46 50.06
C GLU A 357 -18.04 11.30 48.80
N ASP A 358 -18.85 12.34 48.78
CA ASP A 358 -18.81 13.38 47.75
C ASP A 358 -17.53 14.19 47.93
N SER A 359 -16.65 14.17 46.93
CA SER A 359 -15.35 14.84 47.02
C SER A 359 -15.50 16.36 47.05
N PHE A 360 -16.51 16.90 46.37
CA PHE A 360 -16.73 18.35 46.23
C PHE A 360 -18.22 18.68 46.32
N PRO A 361 -18.79 18.73 47.55
CA PRO A 361 -20.23 18.95 47.74
C PRO A 361 -20.74 20.30 47.22
N ASP A 362 -19.94 21.35 47.39
CA ASP A 362 -20.33 22.74 47.08
C ASP A 362 -20.04 23.15 45.62
N VAL A 363 -19.41 22.29 44.82
CA VAL A 363 -18.99 22.58 43.45
C VAL A 363 -19.89 21.87 42.45
N HIS A 364 -20.39 22.63 41.47
CA HIS A 364 -21.20 22.14 40.36
C HIS A 364 -20.36 22.01 39.09
N LEU A 365 -20.04 20.79 38.69
CA LEU A 365 -19.16 20.50 37.55
C LEU A 365 -19.98 20.37 36.26
N VAL A 366 -20.47 21.50 35.75
CA VAL A 366 -21.20 21.57 34.48
C VAL A 366 -20.18 21.68 33.34
N PRO A 367 -20.09 20.71 32.41
CA PRO A 367 -19.12 20.75 31.34
C PRO A 367 -19.48 21.84 30.31
N SER A 368 -18.48 22.56 29.82
CA SER A 368 -18.67 23.62 28.84
C SER A 368 -18.73 23.05 27.42
N ALA A 369 -19.91 23.14 26.78
CA ALA A 369 -20.07 22.67 25.40
C ALA A 369 -19.09 23.38 24.43
N PRO A 370 -18.59 22.68 23.38
CA PRO A 370 -17.59 23.22 22.46
C PRO A 370 -17.99 24.53 21.79
N SER A 371 -19.26 24.65 21.34
CA SER A 371 -19.82 25.89 20.80
C SER A 371 -21.15 26.22 21.48
N LEU A 372 -21.46 27.52 21.57
CA LEU A 372 -22.72 28.00 22.16
C LEU A 372 -23.85 28.09 21.11
N SER A 373 -23.50 28.07 19.81
CA SER A 373 -24.44 28.20 18.70
C SER A 373 -25.17 26.91 18.38
N ASP A 374 -24.52 25.76 18.58
CA ASP A 374 -25.03 24.44 18.23
C ASP A 374 -25.43 23.65 19.47
N VAL A 375 -26.43 22.78 19.34
CA VAL A 375 -26.85 21.87 20.40
C VAL A 375 -25.93 20.65 20.41
N TRP A 376 -25.00 20.62 21.36
CA TRP A 376 -24.12 19.48 21.61
C TRP A 376 -24.69 18.59 22.72
N THR A 377 -24.56 17.29 22.54
CA THR A 377 -24.89 16.29 23.56
C THR A 377 -23.63 15.53 23.96
N LEU A 378 -23.40 15.33 25.26
CA LEU A 378 -22.30 14.49 25.72
C LEU A 378 -22.68 13.03 25.42
N ALA A 379 -21.96 12.39 24.51
CA ALA A 379 -22.25 11.05 24.06
C ALA A 379 -21.51 9.98 24.88
N ASP A 380 -20.27 10.27 25.29
CA ASP A 380 -19.44 9.33 26.04
C ASP A 380 -18.35 10.09 26.83
N PHE A 381 -17.82 9.49 27.89
CA PHE A 381 -16.67 10.02 28.62
C PHE A 381 -15.79 8.91 29.21
N ASN A 382 -14.51 9.19 29.37
CA ASN A 382 -13.55 8.26 29.96
C ASN A 382 -12.60 8.99 30.90
N MET A 383 -12.04 8.28 31.87
CA MET A 383 -11.11 8.85 32.84
C MET A 383 -9.86 8.01 32.96
N LEU A 384 -8.72 8.67 33.12
CA LEU A 384 -7.45 8.07 33.47
C LEU A 384 -7.02 8.65 34.83
N GLY A 385 -6.60 7.78 35.75
CA GLY A 385 -5.93 8.22 36.97
C GLY A 385 -4.43 8.14 36.77
N ASP A 386 -3.68 9.14 37.23
CA ASP A 386 -2.23 9.13 37.20
C ASP A 386 -1.65 8.44 38.47
N SER A 387 -0.36 8.12 38.47
CA SER A 387 0.35 7.64 39.67
C SER A 387 0.40 8.69 40.77
N ASP A 388 0.46 9.96 40.37
CA ASP A 388 0.64 11.11 41.25
C ASP A 388 -0.69 11.65 41.80
N GLY A 389 -1.81 11.00 41.46
CA GLY A 389 -3.16 11.35 41.93
C GLY A 389 -3.93 12.32 41.03
N GLY A 390 -3.30 12.83 39.96
CA GLY A 390 -3.99 13.58 38.91
C GLY A 390 -5.06 12.74 38.20
N ILE A 391 -6.12 13.37 37.71
CA ILE A 391 -7.18 12.71 36.95
C ILE A 391 -7.30 13.40 35.60
N GLN A 392 -7.16 12.65 34.52
CA GLN A 392 -7.45 13.14 33.18
C GLN A 392 -8.84 12.67 32.74
N LEU A 393 -9.70 13.62 32.39
CA LEU A 393 -11.06 13.39 31.91
C LEU A 393 -11.14 13.68 30.41
N TRP A 394 -11.66 12.72 29.65
CA TRP A 394 -11.94 12.87 28.22
C TRP A 394 -13.45 12.84 27.97
N ALA A 395 -13.95 13.82 27.23
CA ALA A 395 -15.37 14.02 26.92
C ALA A 395 -15.62 14.00 25.41
N LEU A 396 -16.55 13.16 24.96
CA LEU A 396 -17.00 13.07 23.56
C LEU A 396 -18.36 13.76 23.40
N TRP A 397 -18.39 14.81 22.59
CA TRP A 397 -19.58 15.57 22.25
C TRP A 397 -20.08 15.21 20.86
N LYS A 398 -21.39 15.06 20.68
CA LYS A 398 -22.03 14.71 19.41
C LYS A 398 -23.11 15.72 19.03
N ASN A 399 -23.11 16.09 17.76
CA ASN A 399 -24.17 16.83 17.07
C ASN A 399 -24.51 16.11 15.77
N ASN A 400 -25.57 15.28 15.80
CA ASN A 400 -25.92 14.40 14.69
C ASN A 400 -24.74 13.50 14.27
N MET A 401 -24.14 13.77 13.10
CA MET A 401 -23.03 13.00 12.53
C MET A 401 -21.65 13.62 12.80
N THR A 402 -21.61 14.84 13.32
CA THR A 402 -20.34 15.47 13.71
C THR A 402 -20.09 15.27 15.19
N TYR A 403 -18.82 15.20 15.58
CA TYR A 403 -18.42 15.11 16.98
C TYR A 403 -17.26 16.05 17.28
N ARG A 404 -17.03 16.30 18.56
CA ARG A 404 -15.89 17.02 19.11
C ARG A 404 -15.40 16.28 20.35
N VAL A 405 -14.10 16.35 20.61
CA VAL A 405 -13.51 15.77 21.80
C VAL A 405 -12.81 16.86 22.59
N GLN A 406 -12.98 16.82 23.90
CA GLN A 406 -12.29 17.69 24.83
C GLN A 406 -11.60 16.86 25.93
N GLY A 407 -10.41 17.29 26.32
CA GLY A 407 -9.65 16.75 27.44
C GLY A 407 -9.56 17.76 28.58
N LEU A 408 -9.53 17.27 29.81
CA LEU A 408 -9.35 18.07 31.01
C LEU A 408 -8.41 17.35 31.97
N ASP A 409 -7.30 18.00 32.30
CA ASP A 409 -6.41 17.55 33.36
C ASP A 409 -6.84 18.20 34.67
N LEU A 410 -7.35 17.38 35.59
CA LEU A 410 -7.89 17.80 36.89
C LEU A 410 -6.80 17.73 37.96
N ASP A 411 -6.47 18.90 38.49
CA ASP A 411 -5.82 19.02 39.80
C ASP A 411 -6.89 18.97 40.90
N GLN A 412 -6.73 18.04 41.84
CA GLN A 412 -7.70 17.82 42.91
C GLN A 412 -7.72 18.97 43.93
N ASP A 413 -6.66 19.77 44.01
CA ASP A 413 -6.57 20.88 44.97
C ASP A 413 -7.34 22.12 44.50
N HIS A 414 -7.49 22.33 43.18
CA HIS A 414 -8.11 23.52 42.57
C HIS A 414 -9.17 23.17 41.51
N VAL A 415 -10.08 22.24 41.83
CA VAL A 415 -11.02 21.67 40.85
C VAL A 415 -11.93 22.69 40.16
N ASP A 416 -12.48 23.68 40.87
CA ASP A 416 -13.42 24.65 40.26
C ASP A 416 -12.72 25.55 39.21
N GLU A 417 -11.54 26.08 39.55
CA GLU A 417 -10.74 26.89 38.62
C GLU A 417 -10.26 26.07 37.42
N CYS A 418 -9.80 24.83 37.67
CA CYS A 418 -9.38 23.92 36.61
C CYS A 418 -10.55 23.56 35.68
N TRP A 419 -11.72 23.25 36.24
CA TRP A 419 -12.91 22.89 35.46
C TRP A 419 -13.40 24.03 34.56
N GLN A 420 -13.19 25.28 34.93
CA GLN A 420 -13.61 26.42 34.11
C GLN A 420 -12.58 26.76 33.03
N ASN A 421 -11.28 26.62 33.30
CA ASN A 421 -10.22 27.21 32.47
C ASN A 421 -9.35 26.20 31.70
N ASN A 422 -9.25 24.94 32.15
CA ASN A 422 -8.27 23.97 31.63
C ASN A 422 -8.83 23.00 30.59
N TRP A 423 -10.02 23.27 30.04
CA TRP A 423 -10.56 22.45 28.94
C TRP A 423 -9.73 22.66 27.68
N THR A 424 -9.18 21.58 27.17
CA THR A 424 -8.42 21.54 25.92
C THR A 424 -9.22 20.82 24.86
N SER A 425 -9.15 21.30 23.62
CA SER A 425 -9.91 20.76 22.50
C SER A 425 -9.01 19.94 21.58
N VAL A 426 -9.61 18.92 20.94
CA VAL A 426 -8.95 18.16 19.87
C VAL A 426 -9.26 18.82 18.52
N PHE A 427 -8.22 19.13 17.75
CA PHE A 427 -8.37 19.59 16.38
C PHE A 427 -8.76 18.40 15.50
N ILE A 428 -9.89 18.54 14.81
CA ILE A 428 -10.44 17.55 13.88
C ILE A 428 -10.39 18.17 12.51
N ASP A 429 -9.70 17.55 11.57
CA ASP A 429 -9.65 18.02 10.19
C ASP A 429 -10.98 17.75 9.50
N THR A 430 -11.76 18.81 9.34
CA THR A 430 -13.02 18.81 8.59
C THR A 430 -12.87 19.50 7.23
N THR A 431 -11.66 19.88 6.83
CA THR A 431 -11.47 20.64 5.60
C THR A 431 -11.63 19.72 4.39
N SER A 432 -12.65 19.99 3.57
CA SER A 432 -12.77 19.35 2.27
C SER A 432 -11.79 20.05 1.33
N GLU A 433 -10.81 19.31 0.81
CA GLU A 433 -9.94 19.81 -0.25
C GLU A 433 -10.77 20.35 -1.42
N PRO A 434 -10.44 21.55 -1.93
CA PRO A 434 -11.15 22.12 -3.07
C PRO A 434 -10.95 21.22 -4.31
N ALA A 435 -11.91 21.30 -5.24
CA ALA A 435 -11.83 20.55 -6.49
C ALA A 435 -10.56 20.95 -7.26
N PRO A 436 -9.70 19.98 -7.64
CA PRO A 436 -8.44 20.31 -8.31
C PRO A 436 -8.72 20.96 -9.67
N ALA A 437 -8.31 22.21 -9.84
CA ALA A 437 -8.37 22.92 -11.12
C ALA A 437 -7.11 22.62 -11.95
N SER A 438 -7.24 22.55 -13.28
CA SER A 438 -6.07 22.52 -14.16
C SER A 438 -5.73 23.91 -14.68
N GLY A 439 -4.57 24.40 -14.27
CA GLY A 439 -3.95 25.61 -14.81
C GLY A 439 -3.17 25.34 -16.10
N PRO A 440 -2.75 26.40 -16.80
CA PRO A 440 -2.06 26.31 -18.08
C PRO A 440 -0.63 25.73 -18.00
N CYS A 441 -0.01 25.75 -16.82
CA CYS A 441 1.35 25.26 -16.58
C CYS A 441 1.41 23.84 -16.04
N ASP A 442 0.26 23.16 -15.90
CA ASP A 442 0.20 21.81 -15.39
C ASP A 442 0.07 20.80 -16.54
N PRO A 443 1.03 19.87 -16.71
CA PRO A 443 0.96 18.84 -17.74
C PRO A 443 0.00 17.69 -17.39
N THR A 444 -0.50 17.61 -16.15
CA THR A 444 -1.38 16.51 -15.70
C THR A 444 -2.82 16.69 -16.16
N ASP A 445 -3.44 15.59 -16.61
CA ASP A 445 -4.84 15.63 -17.00
C ASP A 445 -5.74 15.88 -15.78
N VAL A 446 -6.88 16.55 -16.02
CA VAL A 446 -7.89 16.82 -14.99
C VAL A 446 -8.37 15.50 -14.37
N THR A 447 -8.50 14.46 -15.21
CA THR A 447 -8.93 13.13 -14.75
C THR A 447 -7.92 12.51 -13.79
N ASP A 448 -6.62 12.59 -14.09
CA ASP A 448 -5.55 12.09 -13.22
C ASP A 448 -5.53 12.83 -11.87
N LYS A 449 -5.78 14.15 -11.86
CA LYS A 449 -5.90 14.90 -10.60
C LYS A 449 -7.06 14.43 -9.74
N TRP A 450 -8.22 14.18 -10.34
CA TRP A 450 -9.37 13.63 -9.62
C TRP A 450 -9.09 12.21 -9.12
N LEU A 451 -8.41 11.39 -9.91
CA LEU A 451 -7.98 10.05 -9.47
C LEU A 451 -7.00 10.13 -8.31
N ASN A 452 -5.99 11.01 -8.36
CA ASN A 452 -5.04 11.22 -7.27
C ASN A 452 -5.76 11.71 -6.00
N LEU A 453 -6.76 12.59 -6.15
CA LEU A 453 -7.56 13.07 -5.02
C LEU A 453 -8.37 11.93 -4.39
N ILE A 454 -9.06 11.10 -5.19
CA ILE A 454 -10.02 10.09 -4.75
C ILE A 454 -9.34 8.79 -4.30
N LEU A 455 -8.26 8.40 -4.97
CA LEU A 455 -7.49 7.18 -4.71
C LEU A 455 -6.27 7.47 -3.82
N SER A 456 -6.20 8.64 -3.20
CA SER A 456 -5.16 8.94 -2.22
C SER A 456 -5.22 7.92 -1.07
N PRO A 457 -4.08 7.33 -0.66
CA PRO A 457 -4.06 6.25 0.31
C PRO A 457 -4.68 6.70 1.63
N GLY A 458 -5.67 5.96 2.12
CA GLY A 458 -6.30 6.25 3.40
C GLY A 458 -7.38 7.34 3.38
N LYS A 459 -7.78 7.88 2.22
CA LYS A 459 -8.91 8.83 2.14
C LYS A 459 -10.26 8.11 2.11
N PHE A 460 -10.57 7.40 1.02
CA PHE A 460 -11.78 6.58 0.90
C PHE A 460 -11.43 5.08 0.92
N THR A 461 -12.29 4.26 1.53
CA THR A 461 -12.13 2.80 1.44
C THR A 461 -12.59 2.28 0.09
N ARG A 462 -12.07 1.13 -0.32
CA ARG A 462 -12.53 0.44 -1.53
C ARG A 462 -14.05 0.21 -1.54
N ASN A 463 -14.61 -0.19 -0.39
CA ASN A 463 -16.05 -0.43 -0.24
C ASN A 463 -16.86 0.86 -0.45
N THR A 464 -16.36 2.01 0.03
CA THR A 464 -16.99 3.32 -0.21
C THR A 464 -16.99 3.65 -1.70
N LEU A 465 -15.85 3.46 -2.38
CA LEU A 465 -15.70 3.76 -3.81
C LEU A 465 -16.61 2.87 -4.68
N GLU A 466 -16.65 1.57 -4.43
CA GLU A 466 -17.50 0.62 -5.16
C GLU A 466 -18.99 0.92 -4.96
N THR A 467 -19.38 1.28 -3.72
CA THR A 467 -20.77 1.64 -3.40
C THR A 467 -21.15 2.95 -4.06
N ALA A 468 -20.33 3.99 -3.95
CA ALA A 468 -20.57 5.27 -4.60
C ALA A 468 -20.70 5.10 -6.12
N LEU A 469 -19.84 4.28 -6.74
CA LEU A 469 -19.91 3.99 -8.16
C LEU A 469 -21.24 3.32 -8.52
N SER A 470 -21.69 2.34 -7.73
CA SER A 470 -22.95 1.66 -7.95
C SER A 470 -24.17 2.58 -7.82
N ILE A 471 -24.17 3.49 -6.84
CA ILE A 471 -25.22 4.50 -6.66
C ILE A 471 -25.21 5.48 -7.83
N TYR A 472 -24.02 5.89 -8.28
CA TYR A 472 -23.85 6.84 -9.39
C TYR A 472 -24.32 6.24 -10.73
N GLU A 473 -23.91 5.01 -11.08
CA GLU A 473 -24.38 4.30 -12.28
C GLU A 473 -25.90 4.12 -12.29
N ARG A 474 -26.48 3.80 -11.13
CA ARG A 474 -27.94 3.70 -10.98
C ARG A 474 -28.62 5.05 -11.20
N GLY A 475 -28.03 6.13 -10.70
CA GLY A 475 -28.47 7.50 -10.95
C GLY A 475 -28.46 7.88 -12.44
N LEU A 476 -27.59 7.24 -13.24
CA LEU A 476 -27.51 7.39 -14.70
C LEU A 476 -28.48 6.49 -15.47
N GLY A 477 -29.17 5.56 -14.80
CA GLY A 477 -30.13 4.64 -15.43
C GLY A 477 -29.51 3.42 -16.12
N ALA A 478 -28.23 3.11 -15.86
CA ALA A 478 -27.59 1.91 -16.39
C ALA A 478 -28.15 0.64 -15.73
N ALA A 479 -28.60 -0.34 -16.53
CA ALA A 479 -29.02 -1.64 -16.01
C ALA A 479 -27.82 -2.38 -15.40
N LYS A 480 -28.02 -3.13 -14.30
CA LYS A 480 -26.98 -3.95 -13.65
C LYS A 480 -26.39 -4.97 -14.64
N GLU A 481 -25.35 -4.60 -15.38
CA GLU A 481 -24.49 -5.57 -16.08
C GLU A 481 -23.58 -6.25 -15.04
N GLY A 482 -24.11 -7.28 -14.38
CA GLY A 482 -23.39 -8.08 -13.37
C GLY A 482 -22.27 -8.97 -13.90
N GLY A 483 -21.70 -8.70 -15.09
CA GLY A 483 -20.86 -9.66 -15.83
C GLY A 483 -19.38 -9.32 -15.99
N SER A 484 -18.94 -8.07 -15.82
CA SER A 484 -17.58 -7.66 -16.26
C SER A 484 -16.70 -6.97 -15.21
N ARG A 485 -17.21 -6.67 -14.01
CA ARG A 485 -16.48 -5.85 -13.01
C ARG A 485 -15.25 -6.54 -12.42
N SER A 486 -15.21 -7.88 -12.41
CA SER A 486 -14.12 -8.64 -11.80
C SER A 486 -12.78 -8.55 -12.56
N GLN A 487 -12.75 -8.05 -13.80
CA GLN A 487 -11.53 -8.01 -14.62
C GLN A 487 -10.93 -6.61 -14.81
N ARG A 488 -11.66 -5.53 -14.49
CA ARG A 488 -11.17 -4.14 -14.64
C ARG A 488 -10.75 -3.57 -13.29
N GLY A 489 -9.68 -2.76 -13.28
CA GLY A 489 -9.25 -2.05 -12.08
C GLY A 489 -10.29 -1.02 -11.61
N LEU A 490 -10.31 -0.68 -10.32
CA LEU A 490 -11.26 0.28 -9.75
C LEU A 490 -11.14 1.66 -10.44
N ALA A 491 -9.92 2.15 -10.64
CA ALA A 491 -9.64 3.40 -11.33
C ALA A 491 -10.22 3.39 -12.76
N GLU A 492 -9.96 2.33 -13.52
CA GLU A 492 -10.49 2.16 -14.89
C GLU A 492 -12.01 2.11 -14.90
N SER A 493 -12.64 1.46 -13.91
CA SER A 493 -14.08 1.41 -13.78
C SER A 493 -14.68 2.79 -13.50
N VAL A 494 -14.08 3.58 -12.60
CA VAL A 494 -14.53 4.95 -12.30
C VAL A 494 -14.39 5.83 -13.54
N CYS A 495 -13.23 5.81 -14.21
CA CYS A 495 -13.00 6.56 -15.45
C CYS A 495 -13.98 6.18 -16.55
N SER A 496 -14.22 4.87 -16.76
CA SER A 496 -15.14 4.39 -17.80
C SER A 496 -16.58 4.87 -17.57
N VAL A 497 -17.04 4.86 -16.31
CA VAL A 497 -18.40 5.31 -15.98
C VAL A 497 -18.52 6.82 -16.17
N ILE A 498 -17.58 7.61 -15.64
CA ILE A 498 -17.65 9.08 -15.75
C ILE A 498 -17.48 9.51 -17.21
N ALA A 499 -16.55 8.93 -17.96
CA ALA A 499 -16.36 9.21 -19.38
C ALA A 499 -17.62 8.91 -20.23
N SER A 500 -18.43 7.91 -19.84
CA SER A 500 -19.68 7.60 -20.55
C SER A 500 -20.76 8.68 -20.44
N THR A 501 -20.61 9.61 -19.48
CA THR A 501 -21.61 10.67 -19.22
C THR A 501 -21.35 11.99 -19.93
N ALA A 502 -20.15 12.19 -20.48
CA ALA A 502 -19.76 13.40 -21.19
C ALA A 502 -19.58 13.10 -22.69
N ALA A 503 -20.33 13.78 -23.55
CA ALA A 503 -20.21 13.67 -25.00
C ALA A 503 -19.40 14.86 -25.55
N LEU A 504 -18.51 14.58 -26.51
CA LEU A 504 -17.77 15.63 -27.22
C LEU A 504 -18.60 16.14 -28.40
N ASP A 505 -19.31 17.23 -28.17
CA ASP A 505 -20.18 17.87 -29.17
C ASP A 505 -19.39 18.78 -30.12
N ARG A 506 -20.02 19.17 -31.24
CA ARG A 506 -19.47 20.15 -32.19
C ARG A 506 -20.03 21.54 -31.91
N LYS A 507 -19.16 22.55 -31.88
CA LYS A 507 -19.51 23.97 -31.89
C LYS A 507 -20.34 24.29 -33.14
N SER A 508 -21.15 25.34 -33.06
CA SER A 508 -21.90 25.88 -34.21
C SER A 508 -21.00 26.29 -35.40
N SER A 509 -19.70 26.51 -35.15
CA SER A 509 -18.66 26.77 -36.15
C SER A 509 -18.10 25.51 -36.84
N GLY A 510 -18.52 24.31 -36.44
CA GLY A 510 -18.09 23.03 -37.01
C GLY A 510 -16.88 22.36 -36.33
N GLY A 511 -16.17 23.06 -35.43
CA GLY A 511 -15.10 22.50 -34.61
C GLY A 511 -15.60 21.71 -33.39
N MET A 512 -14.78 20.84 -32.79
CA MET A 512 -15.15 20.13 -31.55
C MET A 512 -15.15 21.07 -30.34
N ASP A 513 -16.12 20.94 -29.45
CA ASP A 513 -16.25 21.77 -28.25
C ASP A 513 -15.54 21.16 -27.03
N TYR A 514 -14.21 21.31 -26.99
CA TYR A 514 -13.40 20.83 -25.87
C TYR A 514 -13.68 21.56 -24.56
N GLU A 515 -14.15 22.80 -24.59
CA GLU A 515 -14.44 23.59 -23.38
C GLU A 515 -15.72 23.08 -22.71
N GLN A 516 -16.78 22.87 -23.49
CA GLN A 516 -18.02 22.27 -23.00
C GLN A 516 -17.79 20.84 -22.50
N PHE A 517 -16.97 20.05 -23.21
CA PHE A 517 -16.61 18.70 -22.78
C PHE A 517 -15.86 18.69 -21.43
N ARG A 518 -14.89 19.60 -21.24
CA ARG A 518 -14.17 19.73 -19.95
C ARG A 518 -15.09 20.16 -18.82
N ALA A 519 -15.89 21.21 -19.04
CA ALA A 519 -16.81 21.72 -18.03
C ALA A 519 -17.86 20.66 -17.62
N SER A 520 -18.42 19.94 -18.59
CA SER A 520 -19.36 18.85 -18.30
C SER A 520 -18.70 17.69 -17.55
N SER A 521 -17.50 17.28 -17.94
CA SER A 521 -16.72 16.25 -17.24
C SER A 521 -16.42 16.65 -15.79
N GLU A 522 -15.99 17.89 -15.56
CA GLU A 522 -15.71 18.41 -14.22
C GLU A 522 -16.95 18.41 -13.31
N ILE A 523 -18.11 18.80 -13.84
CA ILE A 523 -19.38 18.73 -13.09
C ILE A 523 -19.66 17.29 -12.64
N GLN A 524 -19.38 16.29 -13.48
CA GLN A 524 -19.61 14.89 -13.15
C GLN A 524 -18.63 14.38 -12.08
N TRP A 525 -17.35 14.73 -12.18
CA TRP A 525 -16.36 14.45 -11.13
C TRP A 525 -16.75 15.09 -9.79
N ARG A 526 -17.18 16.36 -9.77
CA ARG A 526 -17.65 17.04 -8.55
C ARG A 526 -18.88 16.36 -7.94
N ARG A 527 -19.83 15.89 -8.77
CA ARG A 527 -21.01 15.13 -8.30
C ARG A 527 -20.60 13.81 -7.66
N PHE A 528 -19.70 13.07 -8.30
CA PHE A 528 -19.18 11.81 -7.76
C PHE A 528 -18.41 12.02 -6.45
N HIS A 529 -17.54 13.04 -6.39
CA HIS A 529 -16.80 13.40 -5.17
C HIS A 529 -17.75 13.80 -4.02
N ARG A 530 -18.81 14.57 -4.30
CA ARG A 530 -19.80 14.93 -3.28
C ARG A 530 -20.52 13.71 -2.69
N LEU A 531 -20.86 12.72 -3.54
CA LEU A 531 -21.44 11.46 -3.08
C LEU A 531 -20.47 10.68 -2.19
N LEU A 532 -19.18 10.67 -2.54
CA LEU A 532 -18.14 10.05 -1.70
C LEU A 532 -18.03 10.72 -0.32
N LEU A 533 -18.05 12.06 -0.27
CA LEU A 533 -18.01 12.82 0.98
C LEU A 533 -19.25 12.54 1.86
N GLU A 534 -20.42 12.38 1.25
CA GLU A 534 -21.64 12.06 1.98
C GLU A 534 -21.59 10.66 2.63
N LEU A 535 -21.14 9.65 1.87
CA LEU A 535 -20.91 8.30 2.41
C LEU A 535 -19.80 8.29 3.47
N ASP A 536 -18.74 9.07 3.27
CA ASP A 536 -17.64 9.14 4.23
C ASP A 536 -18.05 9.81 5.55
N LYS A 537 -18.93 10.82 5.49
CA LYS A 537 -19.52 11.44 6.68
C LYS A 537 -20.29 10.43 7.53
N GLN A 538 -20.99 9.48 6.91
CA GLN A 538 -21.68 8.40 7.63
C GLN A 538 -20.68 7.42 8.29
N ARG A 539 -19.53 7.16 7.65
CA ARG A 539 -18.45 6.33 8.22
C ARG A 539 -17.76 6.97 9.43
N GLY A 540 -17.74 8.31 9.46
CA GLY A 540 -17.16 9.12 10.52
C GLY A 540 -18.07 9.35 11.73
N GLU A 541 -19.26 8.75 11.78
CA GLU A 541 -20.13 8.87 12.97
C GLU A 541 -19.45 8.25 14.20
N ALA A 542 -19.23 9.04 15.25
CA ALA A 542 -18.68 8.55 16.51
C ALA A 542 -19.68 7.66 17.27
N VAL A 543 -19.16 6.52 17.77
CA VAL A 543 -19.91 5.48 18.48
C VAL A 543 -19.51 5.40 19.95
N SER A 544 -18.20 5.40 20.26
CA SER A 544 -17.71 5.37 21.64
C SER A 544 -16.31 5.99 21.80
N LEU A 545 -15.92 6.27 23.03
CA LEU A 545 -14.63 6.78 23.44
C LEU A 545 -13.90 5.75 24.32
N SER A 546 -12.68 5.36 23.94
CA SER A 546 -11.85 4.43 24.71
C SER A 546 -10.48 5.03 24.98
N VAL A 547 -9.95 4.85 26.18
CA VAL A 547 -8.60 5.30 26.55
C VAL A 547 -7.81 4.07 26.98
N ASP A 548 -6.61 3.91 26.42
CA ASP A 548 -5.72 2.83 26.82
C ASP A 548 -5.09 3.15 28.19
N PRO A 549 -5.38 2.37 29.25
CA PRO A 549 -4.86 2.65 30.58
C PRO A 549 -3.34 2.45 30.69
N ARG A 550 -2.71 1.74 29.75
CA ARG A 550 -1.24 1.53 29.75
C ARG A 550 -0.51 2.60 28.96
N SER A 551 -1.01 2.96 27.78
CA SER A 551 -0.30 3.88 26.89
C SER A 551 -0.78 5.32 27.00
N GLY A 552 -1.86 5.59 27.74
CA GLY A 552 -2.52 6.90 27.85
C GLY A 552 -3.17 7.39 26.55
N LEU A 553 -3.22 6.56 25.51
CA LEU A 553 -3.69 6.97 24.18
C LEU A 553 -5.23 6.90 24.13
N ALA A 554 -5.85 8.03 23.80
CA ALA A 554 -7.30 8.13 23.62
C ALA A 554 -7.72 7.82 22.18
N TRP A 555 -8.83 7.10 22.04
CA TRP A 555 -9.39 6.60 20.79
C TRP A 555 -10.86 6.96 20.68
N VAL A 556 -11.23 7.62 19.57
CA VAL A 556 -12.64 7.75 19.17
C VAL A 556 -12.95 6.63 18.18
N VAL A 557 -13.88 5.77 18.57
CA VAL A 557 -14.32 4.66 17.76
C VAL A 557 -15.51 5.11 16.93
N CYS A 558 -15.32 5.20 15.61
CA CYS A 558 -16.36 5.58 14.66
C CYS A 558 -17.01 4.35 14.02
N ALA A 559 -18.09 4.56 13.27
CA ALA A 559 -18.87 3.49 12.64
C ALA A 559 -18.03 2.59 11.71
N ASP A 560 -17.11 3.15 10.92
CA ASP A 560 -16.20 2.40 10.03
C ASP A 560 -14.78 3.02 9.96
N SER A 561 -14.39 3.76 10.99
CA SER A 561 -13.04 4.29 11.14
C SER A 561 -12.65 4.32 12.61
N LEU A 562 -11.35 4.45 12.88
CA LEU A 562 -10.82 4.56 14.23
C LEU A 562 -9.92 5.79 14.29
N SER A 563 -10.19 6.68 15.23
CA SER A 563 -9.52 7.97 15.32
C SER A 563 -8.65 8.01 16.56
N ALA A 564 -7.33 8.11 16.37
CA ALA A 564 -6.37 8.25 17.46
C ALA A 564 -6.20 9.72 17.83
N ILE A 565 -6.21 10.04 19.12
CA ILE A 565 -5.94 11.39 19.62
C ILE A 565 -4.48 11.45 20.03
N ARG A 566 -3.68 12.22 19.30
CA ARG A 566 -2.27 12.47 19.64
C ARG A 566 -2.05 13.92 20.06
N GLU A 567 -0.93 14.19 20.69
CA GLU A 567 -0.52 15.57 21.00
C GLU A 567 -0.15 16.32 19.72
N CYS A 568 -0.45 17.61 19.63
CA CYS A 568 0.04 18.46 18.56
C CYS A 568 1.56 18.63 18.68
N SER A 569 2.28 18.67 17.55
CA SER A 569 3.65 19.18 17.55
C SER A 569 3.67 20.66 17.92
N SER A 570 4.83 21.21 18.30
CA SER A 570 4.96 22.64 18.61
C SER A 570 4.49 23.51 17.44
N LEU A 571 4.81 23.11 16.20
CA LEU A 571 4.33 23.79 14.99
C LEU A 571 2.81 23.68 14.81
N GLU A 572 2.24 22.48 14.96
CA GLU A 572 0.78 22.29 14.83
C GLU A 572 0.01 23.07 15.90
N ARG A 573 0.52 23.09 17.13
CA ARG A 573 -0.05 23.87 18.23
C ARG A 573 -0.07 25.35 17.90
N LEU A 574 1.02 25.88 17.33
CA LEU A 574 1.07 27.26 16.88
C LEU A 574 0.04 27.54 15.78
N CYS A 575 -0.02 26.68 14.76
CA CYS A 575 -0.91 26.86 13.60
C CYS A 575 -2.40 26.76 13.95
N HIS A 576 -2.77 25.88 14.88
CA HIS A 576 -4.17 25.72 15.29
C HIS A 576 -4.62 26.80 16.29
N ASN A 577 -3.68 27.54 16.91
CA ASN A 577 -3.97 28.54 17.93
C ASN A 577 -3.48 29.95 17.55
N PHE A 578 -3.51 30.36 16.28
CA PHE A 578 -3.08 31.72 15.87
C PHE A 578 -3.80 32.85 16.63
N SER A 579 -5.04 32.65 17.06
CA SER A 579 -5.80 33.65 17.85
C SER A 579 -5.31 33.79 19.30
N ARG A 580 -4.63 32.78 19.84
CA ARG A 580 -4.10 32.75 21.21
C ARG A 580 -2.81 31.91 21.23
N PRO A 581 -1.69 32.43 20.70
CA PRO A 581 -0.42 31.72 20.70
C PRO A 581 0.12 31.55 22.13
N ASP A 582 1.02 30.58 22.30
CA ASP A 582 1.74 30.36 23.55
C ASP A 582 2.67 31.56 23.86
N GLU A 583 2.93 31.81 25.15
CA GLU A 583 3.77 32.93 25.59
C GLU A 583 5.17 32.87 24.93
N GLY A 584 5.59 33.97 24.31
CA GLY A 584 6.87 34.07 23.60
C GLY A 584 6.86 33.64 22.12
N SER A 585 5.77 33.05 21.62
CA SER A 585 5.65 32.64 20.20
C SER A 585 4.81 33.60 19.34
N GLU A 586 4.45 34.78 19.85
CA GLU A 586 3.56 35.73 19.17
C GLU A 586 4.10 36.19 17.81
N ASP A 587 5.39 36.51 17.73
CA ASP A 587 6.00 37.04 16.51
C ASP A 587 6.18 35.95 15.46
N VAL A 588 6.49 34.72 15.88
CA VAL A 588 6.54 33.53 15.02
C VAL A 588 5.14 33.20 14.49
N ALA A 589 4.12 33.28 15.36
CA ALA A 589 2.73 33.08 14.97
C ALA A 589 2.30 34.07 13.88
N LYS A 590 2.62 35.36 14.06
CA LYS A 590 2.34 36.40 13.05
C LYS A 590 3.01 36.07 11.73
N LEU A 591 4.31 35.73 11.72
CA LEU A 591 5.05 35.39 10.50
C LEU A 591 4.39 34.23 9.73
N ILE A 592 4.05 33.15 10.44
CA ILE A 592 3.42 31.98 9.82
C ILE A 592 1.99 32.31 9.35
N SER A 593 1.19 33.00 10.17
CA SER A 593 -0.19 33.35 9.82
C SER A 593 -0.27 34.31 8.63
N THR A 594 0.62 35.30 8.55
CA THR A 594 0.65 36.26 7.45
C THR A 594 1.12 35.58 6.16
N GLY A 595 2.09 34.68 6.22
CA GLY A 595 2.49 33.88 5.05
C GLY A 595 1.36 32.99 4.54
N LEU A 596 0.66 32.28 5.43
CA LEU A 596 -0.49 31.45 5.05
C LEU A 596 -1.63 32.29 4.47
N GLY A 597 -1.96 33.43 5.08
CA GLY A 597 -2.95 34.37 4.56
C GLY A 597 -2.58 34.93 3.18
N PHE A 598 -1.29 35.23 2.97
CA PHE A 598 -0.77 35.67 1.67
C PHE A 598 -0.90 34.58 0.59
N LEU A 599 -0.64 33.31 0.94
CA LEU A 599 -0.85 32.19 0.03
C LEU A 599 -2.34 31.97 -0.27
N ASP A 600 -3.22 32.18 0.70
CA ASP A 600 -4.68 32.02 0.54
C ASP A 600 -5.31 33.09 -0.36
N ALA A 601 -4.65 34.23 -0.53
CA ALA A 601 -5.02 35.23 -1.52
C ALA A 601 -4.77 34.77 -2.96
N PHE A 602 -3.96 33.72 -3.17
CA PHE A 602 -3.58 33.27 -4.52
C PHE A 602 -4.65 32.34 -5.10
N PRO A 603 -5.11 32.59 -6.35
CA PRO A 603 -5.83 31.59 -7.13
C PRO A 603 -5.02 30.29 -7.30
N ASP A 604 -5.70 29.13 -7.30
CA ASP A 604 -5.07 27.80 -7.47
C ASP A 604 -4.12 27.72 -8.68
N SER A 605 -4.48 28.38 -9.79
CA SER A 605 -3.65 28.41 -11.00
C SER A 605 -2.29 29.06 -10.77
N MET A 606 -2.21 30.05 -9.87
CA MET A 606 -0.97 30.74 -9.53
C MET A 606 -0.12 29.92 -8.58
N VAL A 607 -0.74 29.25 -7.60
CA VAL A 607 -0.03 28.28 -6.74
C VAL A 607 0.62 27.19 -7.61
N GLN A 608 -0.05 26.74 -8.68
CA GLN A 608 0.54 25.81 -9.66
C GLN A 608 1.73 26.41 -10.43
N VAL A 609 1.67 27.69 -10.82
CA VAL A 609 2.80 28.37 -11.47
C VAL A 609 3.97 28.52 -10.50
N CYS A 610 3.72 28.92 -9.26
CA CYS A 610 4.73 29.07 -8.22
C CYS A 610 5.43 27.74 -7.91
N THR A 611 4.65 26.67 -7.72
CA THR A 611 5.19 25.33 -7.48
C THR A 611 5.98 24.80 -8.68
N ALA A 612 5.52 25.05 -9.92
CA ALA A 612 6.27 24.70 -11.12
C ALA A 612 7.58 25.49 -11.27
N ALA A 613 7.60 26.77 -10.92
CA ALA A 613 8.79 27.62 -10.96
C ALA A 613 9.83 27.25 -9.89
N LEU A 614 9.37 26.80 -8.72
CA LEU A 614 10.22 26.35 -7.62
C LEU A 614 10.80 24.95 -7.84
N ARG A 615 10.14 24.09 -8.61
CA ARG A 615 10.56 22.69 -8.81
C ARG A 615 11.99 22.54 -9.35
N PRO A 616 12.43 23.28 -10.39
CA PRO A 616 13.83 23.23 -10.82
C PRO A 616 14.80 23.71 -9.72
N GLU A 617 14.41 24.71 -8.93
CA GLU A 617 15.27 25.23 -7.86
C GLU A 617 15.41 24.25 -6.67
N VAL A 618 14.44 23.35 -6.47
CA VAL A 618 14.50 22.30 -5.44
C VAL A 618 15.36 21.11 -5.88
N PHE A 619 15.29 20.72 -7.15
CA PHE A 619 15.87 19.45 -7.64
C PHE A 619 17.10 19.58 -8.53
N GLU A 620 17.27 20.70 -9.25
CA GLU A 620 18.39 20.88 -10.17
C GLU A 620 19.57 21.58 -9.48
N GLU A 621 20.78 21.11 -9.75
CA GLU A 621 22.00 21.82 -9.36
C GLU A 621 22.21 23.00 -10.32
N THR A 622 21.97 24.22 -9.84
CA THR A 622 22.17 25.44 -10.62
C THR A 622 23.53 26.06 -10.30
N THR A 623 24.18 26.64 -11.32
CA THR A 623 25.41 27.43 -11.15
C THR A 623 25.13 28.89 -10.78
N ARG A 624 23.85 29.24 -10.58
CA ARG A 624 23.37 30.60 -10.28
C ARG A 624 23.64 30.94 -8.81
N THR A 625 23.88 32.21 -8.52
CA THR A 625 23.95 32.68 -7.13
C THR A 625 22.58 32.65 -6.46
N ASP A 626 22.52 32.54 -5.13
CA ASP A 626 21.24 32.49 -4.39
C ASP A 626 20.33 33.68 -4.71
N TYR A 627 20.90 34.86 -4.92
CA TYR A 627 20.16 36.06 -5.35
C TYR A 627 19.58 35.93 -6.76
N GLU A 628 20.36 35.44 -7.73
CA GLU A 628 19.87 35.20 -9.11
C GLU A 628 18.77 34.13 -9.15
N ARG A 629 18.82 33.15 -8.25
CA ARG A 629 17.79 32.10 -8.10
C ARG A 629 16.49 32.70 -7.58
N LEU A 630 16.55 33.54 -6.54
CA LEU A 630 15.41 34.29 -6.02
C LEU A 630 14.80 35.21 -7.09
N GLN A 631 15.64 35.94 -7.81
CA GLN A 631 15.18 36.82 -8.90
C GLN A 631 14.53 36.02 -10.04
N HIS A 632 15.06 34.86 -10.39
CA HIS A 632 14.46 33.98 -11.38
C HIS A 632 13.07 33.49 -10.95
N VAL A 633 12.90 33.11 -9.68
CA VAL A 633 11.59 32.71 -9.14
C VAL A 633 10.62 33.87 -9.20
N TRP A 634 11.05 35.07 -8.80
CA TRP A 634 10.25 36.29 -8.95
C TRP A 634 9.84 36.48 -10.42
N ASP A 635 10.79 36.70 -11.32
CA ASP A 635 10.52 36.99 -12.75
C ASP A 635 9.64 35.94 -13.44
N THR A 636 9.80 34.66 -13.09
CA THR A 636 9.04 33.55 -13.67
C THR A 636 7.61 33.48 -13.14
N THR A 637 7.42 33.71 -11.84
CA THR A 637 6.10 33.55 -11.20
C THR A 637 5.19 34.73 -11.43
N GLY A 638 5.72 35.96 -11.49
CA GLY A 638 4.94 37.15 -11.82
C GLY A 638 3.80 37.47 -10.85
N PHE A 639 3.78 36.85 -9.65
CA PHE A 639 2.59 36.82 -8.79
C PHE A 639 2.19 38.19 -8.25
N TRP A 640 3.11 39.13 -8.09
CA TRP A 640 2.83 40.51 -7.64
C TRP A 640 1.85 41.27 -8.53
N ARG A 641 1.66 40.85 -9.80
CA ARG A 641 0.67 41.46 -10.70
C ARG A 641 -0.77 41.11 -10.35
N SER A 642 -0.94 40.07 -9.55
CA SER A 642 -2.21 39.39 -9.30
C SER A 642 -2.59 39.36 -7.83
N VAL A 643 -1.67 39.72 -6.93
CA VAL A 643 -1.96 40.05 -5.54
C VAL A 643 -2.56 41.46 -5.48
N SER A 644 -3.58 41.65 -4.65
CA SER A 644 -4.18 42.97 -4.48
C SER A 644 -3.29 43.89 -3.64
N GLU A 645 -3.39 45.21 -3.85
CA GLU A 645 -2.69 46.19 -2.99
C GLU A 645 -3.13 46.07 -1.51
N ASP A 646 -4.38 45.66 -1.27
CA ASP A 646 -4.92 45.42 0.07
C ASP A 646 -4.21 44.25 0.77
N ASP A 647 -3.95 43.14 0.08
CA ASP A 647 -3.24 41.98 0.65
C ASP A 647 -1.77 42.32 0.95
N CYS A 648 -1.10 43.07 0.06
CA CYS A 648 0.24 43.59 0.33
C CYS A 648 0.26 44.54 1.53
N SER A 649 -0.78 45.38 1.69
CA SER A 649 -0.89 46.27 2.84
C SER A 649 -1.03 45.52 4.17
N GLN A 650 -1.72 44.37 4.18
CA GLN A 650 -1.84 43.52 5.36
C GLN A 650 -0.49 42.93 5.81
N VAL A 651 0.39 42.62 4.85
CA VAL A 651 1.76 42.17 5.13
C VAL A 651 2.55 43.29 5.82
N ILE A 652 2.48 44.51 5.29
CA ILE A 652 3.15 45.69 5.88
C ILE A 652 2.58 46.04 7.27
N ASP A 653 1.26 45.95 7.44
CA ASP A 653 0.61 46.19 8.73
C ASP A 653 1.04 45.16 9.79
N SER A 654 1.30 43.92 9.37
CA SER A 654 1.73 42.83 10.25
C SER A 654 3.19 42.96 10.72
N PHE A 655 4.10 43.37 9.82
CA PHE A 655 5.55 43.39 10.08
C PHE A 655 6.14 44.80 10.32
N GLY A 656 5.34 45.85 10.15
CA GLY A 656 5.76 47.24 10.18
C GLY A 656 6.43 47.71 8.88
N GLN A 657 6.67 49.02 8.77
CA GLN A 657 7.37 49.59 7.62
C GLN A 657 8.74 48.94 7.43
N GLN A 658 9.09 48.64 6.17
CA GLN A 658 10.32 47.94 5.80
C GLN A 658 10.47 46.56 6.46
N PHE A 659 9.38 45.91 6.90
CA PHE A 659 9.41 44.59 7.52
C PHE A 659 10.33 44.52 8.75
N ALA A 660 10.31 45.54 9.61
CA ALA A 660 11.23 45.68 10.75
C ALA A 660 11.18 44.51 11.75
N LEU A 661 10.06 43.81 11.84
CA LEU A 661 9.88 42.63 12.70
C LEU A 661 10.64 41.39 12.19
N VAL A 662 10.96 41.33 10.90
CA VAL A 662 11.60 40.18 10.26
C VAL A 662 13.10 40.20 10.56
N THR A 663 13.56 39.23 11.34
CA THR A 663 14.95 39.11 11.81
C THR A 663 15.48 37.69 11.60
N GLU A 664 16.81 37.51 11.67
CA GLU A 664 17.44 36.19 11.57
C GLU A 664 17.02 35.24 12.71
N SER A 665 16.86 35.78 13.92
CA SER A 665 16.38 35.02 15.08
C SER A 665 14.96 34.49 14.85
N LEU A 666 14.08 35.27 14.23
CA LEU A 666 12.70 34.86 13.95
C LEU A 666 12.65 33.66 12.99
N TYR A 667 13.48 33.68 11.93
CA TYR A 667 13.59 32.52 11.04
C TYR A 667 14.23 31.31 11.72
N THR A 668 15.22 31.53 12.60
CA THR A 668 15.83 30.46 13.38
C THR A 668 14.79 29.76 14.26
N GLU A 669 13.93 30.51 14.94
CA GLU A 669 12.82 29.96 15.73
C GLU A 669 11.81 29.16 14.87
N VAL A 670 11.50 29.62 13.66
CA VAL A 670 10.67 28.84 12.71
C VAL A 670 11.33 27.54 12.30
N PHE A 671 12.64 27.55 12.02
CA PHE A 671 13.38 26.35 11.66
C PHE A 671 13.53 25.40 12.85
N ASP A 672 13.69 25.91 14.07
CA ASP A 672 13.69 25.10 15.28
C ASP A 672 12.37 24.34 15.46
N LEU A 673 11.23 24.97 15.15
CA LEU A 673 9.90 24.31 15.12
C LEU A 673 9.75 23.24 14.03
N LEU A 674 10.50 23.34 12.93
CA LEU A 674 10.52 22.36 11.84
C LEU A 674 11.56 21.24 12.06
N SER A 675 12.56 21.49 12.91
CA SER A 675 13.66 20.58 13.21
C SER A 675 13.33 19.55 14.28
N THR A 676 14.20 18.55 14.42
CA THR A 676 14.13 17.62 15.55
C THR A 676 14.71 18.25 16.82
N GLY A 677 13.93 18.24 17.91
CA GLY A 677 14.45 18.60 19.23
C GLY A 677 15.61 17.69 19.63
N ASN A 678 16.62 18.23 20.32
CA ASN A 678 17.87 17.53 20.69
C ASN A 678 17.65 16.18 21.41
N ASP A 679 16.52 15.99 22.10
CA ASP A 679 16.20 14.77 22.85
C ASP A 679 15.83 13.56 21.95
N THR A 680 15.52 13.80 20.68
CA THR A 680 15.06 12.75 19.74
C THR A 680 16.17 12.15 18.86
N ARG A 681 17.41 12.61 19.01
CA ARG A 681 18.53 12.29 18.09
C ARG A 681 19.16 10.90 18.23
N HIS A 682 18.55 10.01 19.01
CA HIS A 682 19.02 8.65 19.25
C HIS A 682 17.86 7.65 19.16
N HIS A 683 17.30 7.50 17.96
CA HIS A 683 16.16 6.61 17.71
C HIS A 683 16.58 5.14 17.71
N ASN A 684 16.60 4.50 18.88
CA ASN A 684 16.68 3.05 19.00
C ASN A 684 15.25 2.48 19.08
N ALA A 685 14.76 1.90 17.98
CA ALA A 685 13.45 1.27 17.89
C ALA A 685 13.40 -0.06 18.67
N GLN A 686 13.31 0.00 20.01
CA GLN A 686 13.15 -1.19 20.86
C GLN A 686 11.80 -1.88 20.62
N HIS A 687 10.76 -1.08 20.34
CA HIS A 687 9.42 -1.55 20.05
C HIS A 687 9.02 -1.20 18.60
N PRO A 688 9.25 -2.09 17.62
CA PRO A 688 8.84 -1.85 16.24
C PRO A 688 7.32 -1.71 16.11
N LEU A 689 6.89 -0.94 15.10
CA LEU A 689 5.47 -0.77 14.79
C LEU A 689 4.82 -2.07 14.31
N THR A 690 3.57 -2.29 14.70
CA THR A 690 2.70 -3.33 14.12
C THR A 690 2.21 -2.91 12.73
N ASP A 691 1.61 -3.83 11.98
CA ASP A 691 0.91 -3.51 10.74
C ASP A 691 -0.16 -2.41 10.91
N PHE A 692 -0.82 -2.37 12.06
CA PHE A 692 -1.83 -1.36 12.39
C PHE A 692 -1.18 0.00 12.73
N GLY A 693 -0.12 -0.01 13.55
CA GLY A 693 0.62 1.20 13.92
C GLY A 693 1.35 1.85 12.75
N ARG A 694 1.82 1.06 11.78
CA ARG A 694 2.39 1.60 10.52
C ARG A 694 1.37 2.43 9.75
N GLY A 695 0.15 1.92 9.59
CA GLY A 695 -0.93 2.67 8.93
C GLY A 695 -1.29 3.97 9.67
N LEU A 696 -1.27 3.93 11.01
CA LEU A 696 -1.48 5.13 11.84
C LEU A 696 -0.39 6.19 11.61
N VAL A 697 0.88 5.78 11.64
CA VAL A 697 2.01 6.70 11.43
C VAL A 697 2.01 7.25 10.01
N VAL A 698 1.74 6.43 8.99
CA VAL A 698 1.63 6.91 7.59
C VAL A 698 0.56 7.97 7.46
N LYS A 699 -0.62 7.76 8.04
CA LYS A 699 -1.70 8.74 7.99
C LYS A 699 -1.32 10.04 8.70
N ALA A 700 -0.68 9.94 9.87
CA ALA A 700 -0.15 11.10 10.58
C ALA A 700 0.88 11.88 9.74
N VAL A 701 1.79 11.16 9.07
CA VAL A 701 2.81 11.73 8.18
C VAL A 701 2.17 12.44 7.00
N GLN A 702 1.15 11.86 6.36
CA GLN A 702 0.44 12.52 5.24
C GLN A 702 -0.12 13.88 5.65
N GLU A 703 -0.77 13.97 6.81
CA GLU A 703 -1.38 15.21 7.31
C GLU A 703 -0.32 16.24 7.75
N THR A 704 0.73 15.80 8.43
CA THR A 704 1.80 16.70 8.91
C THR A 704 2.66 17.22 7.76
N VAL A 705 2.97 16.38 6.76
CA VAL A 705 3.73 16.79 5.57
C VAL A 705 2.97 17.83 4.75
N GLU A 706 1.66 17.67 4.55
CA GLU A 706 0.87 18.66 3.80
C GLU A 706 0.85 20.01 4.50
N LEU A 707 0.68 20.03 5.83
CA LEU A 707 0.75 21.26 6.64
C LEU A 707 2.14 21.91 6.54
N GLN A 708 3.21 21.16 6.78
CA GLN A 708 4.58 21.69 6.74
C GLN A 708 4.96 22.15 5.33
N TRP A 709 4.57 21.42 4.28
CA TRP A 709 4.84 21.81 2.90
C TRP A 709 4.14 23.11 2.54
N ARG A 710 2.86 23.28 2.94
CA ARG A 710 2.12 24.53 2.74
C ARG A 710 2.76 25.71 3.47
N ILE A 711 3.23 25.50 4.71
CA ILE A 711 3.96 26.53 5.48
C ILE A 711 5.28 26.89 4.80
N CYS A 712 6.12 25.91 4.43
CA CYS A 712 7.39 26.17 3.76
C CYS A 712 7.19 26.89 2.42
N LEU A 713 6.18 26.49 1.63
CA LEU A 713 5.82 27.18 0.39
C LEU A 713 5.39 28.62 0.65
N SER A 714 4.50 28.84 1.63
CA SER A 714 4.00 30.19 1.93
C SER A 714 5.12 31.11 2.42
N GLN A 715 6.01 30.61 3.28
CA GLN A 715 7.13 31.37 3.80
C GLN A 715 8.18 31.68 2.73
N LEU A 716 8.41 30.75 1.79
CA LEU A 716 9.34 30.98 0.68
C LEU A 716 8.81 32.07 -0.27
N LEU A 717 7.52 32.05 -0.60
CA LEU A 717 6.90 33.05 -1.46
C LEU A 717 6.83 34.42 -0.77
N LEU A 718 6.54 34.44 0.53
CA LEU A 718 6.59 35.66 1.33
C LEU A 718 8.01 36.24 1.38
N LEU A 719 9.05 35.41 1.55
CA LEU A 719 10.45 35.84 1.53
C LEU A 719 10.82 36.47 0.18
N VAL A 720 10.42 35.85 -0.94
CA VAL A 720 10.65 36.38 -2.29
C VAL A 720 9.93 37.73 -2.45
N HIS A 721 8.70 37.85 -1.97
CA HIS A 721 7.96 39.11 -2.01
C HIS A 721 8.66 40.22 -1.23
N MET A 722 9.04 39.96 0.03
CA MET A 722 9.68 40.96 0.90
C MET A 722 11.06 41.40 0.41
N GLU A 723 11.81 40.54 -0.30
CA GLU A 723 13.12 40.88 -0.85
C GLU A 723 13.05 41.83 -2.05
N PHE A 724 11.97 41.78 -2.84
CA PHE A 724 11.79 42.62 -4.04
C PHE A 724 10.81 43.79 -3.85
N ASP A 725 10.15 43.88 -2.69
CA ASP A 725 9.24 44.97 -2.33
C ASP A 725 9.95 46.10 -1.57
N TRP A 726 10.76 46.89 -2.28
CA TRP A 726 11.46 48.06 -1.73
C TRP A 726 11.47 49.25 -2.69
N GLU A 727 11.43 50.48 -2.14
CA GLU A 727 11.53 51.72 -2.92
C GLU A 727 12.98 52.21 -3.11
N ARG A 728 13.86 51.94 -2.12
CA ARG A 728 15.28 52.26 -2.15
C ARG A 728 16.11 51.01 -1.88
N GLU A 729 17.24 50.88 -2.57
CA GLU A 729 18.13 49.73 -2.43
C GLU A 729 18.65 49.56 -0.99
N GLU A 730 18.71 50.64 -0.19
CA GLU A 730 19.10 50.59 1.23
C GLU A 730 18.10 49.84 2.12
N ASP A 731 16.84 49.71 1.69
CA ASP A 731 15.75 49.09 2.45
C ASP A 731 15.63 47.57 2.19
N MET A 732 16.43 47.06 1.25
CA MET A 732 16.48 45.66 0.84
C MET A 732 16.71 44.72 2.04
N LEU A 733 15.93 43.64 2.11
CA LEU A 733 15.97 42.71 3.25
C LEU A 733 17.33 42.00 3.35
N SER A 734 17.97 41.67 2.23
CA SER A 734 19.32 41.09 2.20
C SER A 734 20.44 41.96 2.77
N LYS A 735 20.22 43.26 3.01
CA LYS A 735 21.18 44.11 3.76
C LYS A 735 21.11 43.90 5.27
N ARG A 736 20.04 43.29 5.77
CA ARG A 736 19.80 43.03 7.21
C ARG A 736 19.86 41.55 7.57
N LEU A 737 19.57 40.66 6.62
CA LEU A 737 19.44 39.22 6.78
C LEU A 737 20.24 38.48 5.69
N ASP A 738 20.84 37.33 6.01
CA ASP A 738 21.29 36.38 4.98
C ASP A 738 20.08 35.64 4.36
N VAL A 739 19.40 36.30 3.43
CA VAL A 739 18.25 35.76 2.67
C VAL A 739 18.64 34.47 1.93
N GLY A 740 19.90 34.33 1.49
CA GLY A 740 20.38 33.15 0.78
C GLY A 740 20.47 31.91 1.69
N SER A 741 20.89 32.06 2.94
CA SER A 741 20.86 30.98 3.94
C SER A 741 19.43 30.51 4.21
N VAL A 742 18.50 31.43 4.47
CA VAL A 742 17.08 31.11 4.73
C VAL A 742 16.43 30.43 3.52
N PHE A 743 16.71 30.92 2.31
CA PHE A 743 16.26 30.31 1.06
C PHE A 743 16.73 28.86 0.92
N ARG A 744 18.01 28.57 1.16
CA ARG A 744 18.57 27.21 1.08
C ARG A 744 17.97 26.26 2.12
N GLN A 745 17.72 26.74 3.34
CA GLN A 745 17.10 25.93 4.40
C GLN A 745 15.64 25.56 4.06
N TYR A 746 14.86 26.51 3.53
CA TYR A 746 13.51 26.21 3.05
C TYR A 746 13.52 25.23 1.85
N LEU A 747 14.43 25.39 0.89
CA LEU A 747 14.57 24.45 -0.23
C LEU A 747 14.93 23.04 0.25
N SER A 748 15.85 22.92 1.21
CA SER A 748 16.21 21.62 1.81
C SER A 748 15.01 20.97 2.51
N SER A 749 14.24 21.77 3.25
CA SER A 749 13.02 21.30 3.92
C SER A 749 11.96 20.87 2.91
N LEU A 750 11.72 21.66 1.86
CA LEU A 750 10.80 21.30 0.77
C LEU A 750 11.22 20.01 0.05
N ARG A 751 12.52 19.85 -0.26
CA ARG A 751 13.03 18.61 -0.88
C ARG A 751 12.77 17.39 -0.01
N ARG A 752 12.98 17.50 1.31
CA ARG A 752 12.69 16.43 2.27
C ARG A 752 11.19 16.13 2.33
N LEU A 753 10.36 17.15 2.48
CA LEU A 753 8.91 17.01 2.58
C LEU A 753 8.32 16.40 1.31
N GLU A 754 8.79 16.79 0.12
CA GLU A 754 8.34 16.20 -1.15
C GLU A 754 8.73 14.72 -1.30
N LEU A 755 9.91 14.32 -0.79
CA LEU A 755 10.31 12.92 -0.75
C LEU A 755 9.36 12.11 0.15
N ILE A 756 9.11 12.58 1.36
CA ILE A 756 8.22 11.89 2.31
C ILE A 756 6.78 11.89 1.79
N ARG A 757 6.31 12.99 1.20
CA ARG A 757 5.00 13.09 0.53
C ARG A 757 4.86 12.02 -0.54
N TRP A 758 5.85 11.90 -1.42
CA TRP A 758 5.86 10.89 -2.48
C TRP A 758 5.82 9.47 -1.89
N LEU A 759 6.61 9.19 -0.85
CA LEU A 759 6.64 7.87 -0.20
C LEU A 759 5.33 7.51 0.51
N ALA A 760 4.68 8.50 1.14
CA ALA A 760 3.44 8.31 1.88
C ALA A 760 2.19 8.21 0.97
N THR A 761 2.27 8.73 -0.26
CA THR A 761 1.18 8.71 -1.24
C THR A 761 1.30 7.61 -2.29
N THR A 762 2.50 7.12 -2.56
CA THR A 762 2.73 6.07 -3.56
C THR A 762 2.41 4.69 -3.00
N GLU A 763 1.48 3.97 -3.62
CA GLU A 763 1.14 2.59 -3.25
C GLU A 763 1.98 1.56 -4.03
N VAL A 764 2.38 0.50 -3.34
CA VAL A 764 3.13 -0.63 -3.88
C VAL A 764 2.49 -1.95 -3.44
N THR A 765 2.33 -2.86 -4.39
CA THR A 765 1.86 -4.24 -4.13
C THR A 765 3.03 -5.10 -3.69
N VAL A 766 2.93 -5.70 -2.51
CA VAL A 766 3.95 -6.60 -1.95
C VAL A 766 3.37 -8.01 -1.80
N PRO A 767 4.04 -9.06 -2.32
CA PRO A 767 3.63 -10.44 -2.06
C PRO A 767 3.63 -10.72 -0.56
N LEU A 768 2.57 -11.32 -0.02
CA LEU A 768 2.53 -11.74 1.37
C LEU A 768 3.57 -12.86 1.57
N GLN A 769 4.72 -12.50 2.11
CA GLN A 769 5.74 -13.48 2.50
C GLN A 769 5.18 -14.32 3.65
N VAL A 770 4.59 -15.46 3.33
CA VAL A 770 4.48 -16.56 4.28
C VAL A 770 5.92 -16.97 4.56
N LYS A 771 6.52 -16.45 5.65
CA LYS A 771 7.74 -17.02 6.22
C LYS A 771 7.41 -18.46 6.58
N SER A 772 7.60 -19.37 5.62
CA SER A 772 7.67 -20.80 5.87
C SER A 772 8.94 -20.99 6.67
N GLU A 773 8.82 -21.00 8.00
CA GLU A 773 9.86 -21.51 8.88
C GLU A 773 10.27 -22.88 8.33
N ARG A 774 11.48 -22.94 7.76
CA ARG A 774 12.11 -24.20 7.34
C ARG A 774 12.37 -25.00 8.60
N SER A 775 11.38 -25.80 9.02
CA SER A 775 11.64 -26.95 9.87
C SER A 775 12.46 -27.94 9.03
N GLY A 776 13.63 -28.31 9.56
CA GLY A 776 14.59 -29.16 8.89
C GLY A 776 14.01 -30.53 8.56
N SER A 777 13.86 -30.82 7.27
CA SER A 777 13.92 -32.18 6.75
C SER A 777 14.48 -32.14 5.34
N PHE A 778 15.76 -32.51 5.22
CA PHE A 778 16.38 -32.82 3.95
C PHE A 778 15.75 -34.10 3.40
N SER A 779 14.87 -33.99 2.41
CA SER A 779 14.53 -35.10 1.53
C SER A 779 14.59 -34.61 0.09
N GLY A 780 15.60 -35.08 -0.64
CA GLY A 780 15.80 -34.78 -2.05
C GLY A 780 14.63 -35.27 -2.89
N GLY A 781 13.82 -34.33 -3.35
CA GLY A 781 12.78 -34.54 -4.35
C GLY A 781 12.84 -33.39 -5.36
N SER A 782 12.92 -33.75 -6.64
CA SER A 782 12.93 -32.82 -7.78
C SER A 782 11.82 -31.77 -7.68
N PRO A 783 12.03 -30.51 -8.12
CA PRO A 783 11.03 -29.47 -8.04
C PRO A 783 9.89 -29.79 -9.01
N THR A 784 8.78 -30.30 -8.49
CA THR A 784 7.53 -30.37 -9.25
C THR A 784 6.99 -28.95 -9.38
N VAL A 785 6.82 -28.50 -10.62
CA VAL A 785 6.17 -27.23 -10.98
C VAL A 785 4.75 -27.22 -10.40
N SER A 786 4.59 -26.65 -9.21
CA SER A 786 3.27 -26.33 -8.67
C SER A 786 2.71 -25.18 -9.49
N ARG A 787 1.52 -25.38 -10.07
CA ARG A 787 0.66 -24.33 -10.61
C ARG A 787 0.77 -23.09 -9.72
N LYS A 788 1.08 -21.92 -10.30
CA LYS A 788 0.97 -20.61 -9.65
C LYS A 788 -0.36 -20.56 -8.89
N LYS A 789 -0.31 -20.79 -7.57
CA LYS A 789 -1.33 -20.30 -6.65
C LYS A 789 -1.25 -18.79 -6.80
N GLU A 790 -2.38 -18.09 -6.95
CA GLU A 790 -2.40 -16.62 -6.86
C GLU A 790 -1.62 -16.24 -5.60
N GLU A 791 -0.46 -15.62 -5.77
CA GLU A 791 0.34 -15.15 -4.66
C GLU A 791 -0.44 -13.97 -4.08
N ASP A 792 -1.03 -14.19 -2.90
CA ASP A 792 -1.79 -13.15 -2.22
C ASP A 792 -0.88 -11.92 -1.99
N SER A 793 -1.29 -10.76 -2.50
CA SER A 793 -0.53 -9.50 -2.40
C SER A 793 -1.21 -8.53 -1.42
N LYS A 794 -0.41 -7.80 -0.63
CA LYS A 794 -0.83 -6.68 0.21
C LYS A 794 -0.48 -5.37 -0.49
N VAL A 795 -1.41 -4.43 -0.55
CA VAL A 795 -1.11 -3.04 -0.97
C VAL A 795 -0.62 -2.28 0.26
N ILE A 796 0.56 -1.67 0.16
CA ILE A 796 1.15 -0.84 1.22
C ILE A 796 1.72 0.43 0.60
N THR A 797 1.93 1.47 1.38
CA THR A 797 2.64 2.65 0.87
C THR A 797 4.13 2.36 0.71
N ALA A 798 4.81 3.11 -0.17
CA ALA A 798 6.25 3.02 -0.35
C ALA A 798 6.99 3.33 0.96
N LEU A 799 6.43 4.21 1.80
CA LEU A 799 6.94 4.49 3.15
C LEU A 799 6.91 3.25 4.05
N GLU A 800 5.77 2.57 4.16
CA GLU A 800 5.64 1.34 4.96
C GLU A 800 6.57 0.24 4.48
N GLY A 801 6.70 0.10 3.16
CA GLY A 801 7.45 -0.98 2.54
C GLY A 801 8.97 -0.83 2.62
N ASN A 802 9.48 0.39 2.79
CA ASN A 802 10.91 0.67 2.78
C ASN A 802 11.43 1.17 4.13
N VAL A 803 10.71 2.10 4.76
CA VAL A 803 11.15 2.76 6.01
C VAL A 803 10.51 2.09 7.24
N GLY A 804 9.41 1.34 7.07
CA GLY A 804 8.64 0.76 8.19
C GLY A 804 9.40 -0.19 9.13
N HIS A 805 10.61 -0.64 8.78
CA HIS A 805 11.48 -1.42 9.66
C HIS A 805 12.37 -0.56 10.58
N LEU A 806 12.57 0.71 10.23
CA LEU A 806 13.30 1.70 11.03
C LEU A 806 12.37 2.42 12.02
N LEU A 807 11.05 2.30 11.83
CA LEU A 807 10.04 2.94 12.66
C LEU A 807 9.68 2.08 13.88
N GLY A 808 9.65 2.71 15.05
CA GLY A 808 9.32 2.11 16.33
C GLY A 808 9.42 3.14 17.46
N PHE A 809 9.24 2.71 18.70
CA PHE A 809 9.35 3.58 19.88
C PHE A 809 10.46 3.09 20.83
N PRO A 810 11.13 4.01 21.55
CA PRO A 810 12.15 3.66 22.53
C PRO A 810 11.56 2.94 23.75
N GLY A 811 10.33 3.26 24.15
CA GLY A 811 9.56 2.61 25.21
C GLY A 811 8.06 2.80 25.01
N VAL A 812 7.24 1.86 25.47
CA VAL A 812 5.75 1.92 25.36
C VAL A 812 5.08 2.09 26.74
N THR A 813 5.82 1.92 27.83
CA THR A 813 5.29 1.93 29.21
C THR A 813 5.66 3.16 30.03
N ASP A 814 6.76 3.83 29.68
CA ASP A 814 7.36 4.89 30.52
C ASP A 814 7.05 6.29 29.98
N GLU A 815 6.60 6.40 28.72
CA GLU A 815 6.23 7.65 28.06
C GLU A 815 4.82 7.56 27.44
N PRO A 816 4.04 8.66 27.44
CA PRO A 816 2.73 8.69 26.80
C PRO A 816 2.89 8.51 25.29
N LEU A 817 2.26 7.47 24.75
CA LEU A 817 2.37 7.11 23.33
C LEU A 817 1.87 8.23 22.41
N ALA A 818 0.96 9.08 22.89
CA ALA A 818 0.45 10.24 22.17
C ALA A 818 1.57 11.22 21.76
N GLY A 819 2.49 11.53 22.67
CA GLY A 819 3.65 12.38 22.39
C GLY A 819 4.70 11.67 21.54
N SER A 820 4.97 10.38 21.80
CA SER A 820 5.95 9.61 21.03
C SER A 820 5.57 9.44 19.56
N ILE A 821 4.27 9.30 19.23
CA ILE A 821 3.80 9.30 17.83
C ILE A 821 4.13 10.63 17.16
N THR A 822 3.85 11.75 17.82
CA THR A 822 4.11 13.09 17.29
C THR A 822 5.60 13.34 17.08
N ALA A 823 6.44 12.93 18.04
CA ALA A 823 7.88 13.04 17.93
C ALA A 823 8.45 12.21 16.77
N LEU A 824 7.96 10.97 16.58
CA LEU A 824 8.35 10.11 15.47
C LEU A 824 7.97 10.71 14.11
N VAL A 825 6.75 11.25 13.99
CA VAL A 825 6.25 11.88 12.76
C VAL A 825 7.04 13.15 12.45
N ALA A 826 7.26 14.01 13.45
CA ALA A 826 8.07 15.22 13.30
C ALA A 826 9.52 14.87 12.88
N SER A 827 10.13 13.86 13.51
CA SER A 827 11.46 13.37 13.16
C SER A 827 11.54 12.85 11.73
N LEU A 828 10.53 12.14 11.24
CA LEU A 828 10.54 11.67 9.85
C LEU A 828 10.47 12.82 8.84
N CYS A 829 9.69 13.86 9.12
CA CYS A 829 9.49 15.00 8.22
C CYS A 829 10.63 16.02 8.23
N ALA A 830 11.35 16.13 9.36
CA ALA A 830 12.43 17.09 9.52
C ALA A 830 13.60 16.86 8.55
N ALA A 831 14.25 17.95 8.12
CA ALA A 831 15.39 17.89 7.21
C ALA A 831 16.67 17.34 7.88
N ASP A 832 16.79 17.48 9.21
CA ASP A 832 17.91 17.01 10.03
C ASP A 832 17.66 15.63 10.65
N SER A 833 16.70 14.86 10.12
CA SER A 833 16.31 13.56 10.66
C SER A 833 17.46 12.56 10.69
N ASP A 834 17.60 11.81 11.78
CA ASP A 834 18.51 10.64 11.85
C ASP A 834 17.96 9.40 11.13
N ILE A 835 16.66 9.41 10.77
CA ILE A 835 16.05 8.31 10.03
C ILE A 835 16.53 8.39 8.57
N GLU A 836 17.47 7.51 8.22
CA GLU A 836 18.02 7.41 6.87
C GLU A 836 16.94 6.95 5.87
N VAL A 837 16.48 7.89 5.04
CA VAL A 837 15.60 7.63 3.89
C VAL A 837 16.44 7.82 2.63
N SER A 838 17.10 6.76 2.16
CA SER A 838 17.95 6.82 0.97
C SER A 838 17.15 6.53 -0.32
N PRO A 839 16.96 7.52 -1.22
CA PRO A 839 16.19 7.32 -2.45
C PRO A 839 16.76 6.22 -3.35
N SER A 840 18.09 6.07 -3.37
CA SER A 840 18.80 5.05 -4.15
C SER A 840 18.49 3.61 -3.69
N LEU A 841 18.39 3.36 -2.38
CA LEU A 841 18.01 2.04 -1.85
C LEU A 841 16.53 1.73 -2.07
N ILE A 842 15.69 2.75 -2.06
CA ILE A 842 14.26 2.63 -2.37
C ILE A 842 14.08 2.34 -3.87
N GLN A 843 14.81 3.02 -4.76
CA GLN A 843 14.83 2.66 -6.18
C GLN A 843 15.23 1.20 -6.39
N CYS A 844 16.25 0.71 -5.67
CA CYS A 844 16.65 -0.70 -5.75
C CYS A 844 15.52 -1.66 -5.35
N SER A 845 14.79 -1.35 -4.28
CA SER A 845 13.68 -2.18 -3.81
C SER A 845 12.50 -2.18 -4.79
N LEU A 846 12.22 -1.05 -5.45
CA LEU A 846 11.17 -0.90 -6.46
C LEU A 846 11.51 -1.63 -7.77
N ILE A 847 12.76 -1.55 -8.23
CA ILE A 847 13.24 -2.30 -9.41
C ILE A 847 13.10 -3.81 -9.17
N ARG A 848 13.45 -4.29 -7.97
CA ARG A 848 13.29 -5.70 -7.60
C ARG A 848 11.81 -6.15 -7.64
N ARG A 849 10.88 -5.23 -7.41
CA ARG A 849 9.43 -5.47 -7.49
C ARG A 849 8.87 -5.29 -8.90
N GLU A 850 9.73 -5.16 -9.91
CA GLU A 850 9.35 -4.93 -11.33
C GLU A 850 8.56 -3.62 -11.55
N ARG A 851 8.68 -2.65 -10.65
CA ARG A 851 8.06 -1.31 -10.74
C ARG A 851 9.10 -0.24 -11.04
N ALA A 852 9.70 -0.33 -12.23
CA ALA A 852 10.66 0.66 -12.70
C ALA A 852 10.01 2.03 -12.98
N ASP A 853 8.71 2.04 -13.27
CA ASP A 853 7.86 3.23 -13.39
C ASP A 853 7.87 4.08 -12.12
N LEU A 854 7.67 3.46 -10.95
CA LEU A 854 7.71 4.17 -9.67
C LEU A 854 9.13 4.56 -9.28
N ALA A 855 10.12 3.74 -9.62
CA ALA A 855 11.52 4.05 -9.33
C ALA A 855 11.99 5.32 -10.06
N ASP A 856 11.46 5.61 -11.25
CA ASP A 856 11.77 6.83 -11.99
C ASP A 856 11.21 8.10 -11.34
N GLY A 857 10.05 8.00 -10.66
CA GLY A 857 9.51 9.09 -9.85
C GLY A 857 10.46 9.57 -8.75
N LEU A 858 11.39 8.71 -8.30
CA LEU A 858 12.42 9.05 -7.32
C LEU A 858 13.70 9.66 -7.91
N SER A 859 13.85 9.65 -9.23
CA SER A 859 15.04 10.16 -9.92
C SER A 859 15.44 11.59 -9.50
N PRO A 860 14.51 12.56 -9.32
CA PRO A 860 14.85 13.92 -8.89
C PRO A 860 15.42 14.01 -7.46
N PHE A 861 15.09 13.05 -6.59
CA PHE A 861 15.52 13.07 -5.20
C PHE A 861 16.90 12.45 -4.99
N CYS A 862 17.40 11.69 -5.97
CA CYS A 862 18.62 10.92 -5.87
C CYS A 862 19.87 11.81 -5.94
N ASP A 863 20.81 11.54 -5.05
CA ASP A 863 22.10 12.23 -5.06
C ASP A 863 22.96 11.83 -6.27
N GLN A 864 23.92 12.66 -6.66
CA GLN A 864 24.85 12.37 -7.76
C GLN A 864 25.97 11.38 -7.37
N THR A 865 25.73 10.50 -6.39
CA THR A 865 26.71 9.48 -6.01
C THR A 865 26.89 8.45 -7.14
N PRO A 866 28.08 7.85 -7.33
CA PRO A 866 28.30 6.87 -8.39
C PRO A 866 27.33 5.69 -8.35
N PHE A 867 26.95 5.25 -7.14
CA PHE A 867 25.97 4.19 -6.93
C PHE A 867 24.55 4.63 -7.35
N ALA A 868 24.12 5.83 -6.97
CA ALA A 868 22.80 6.35 -7.38
C ALA A 868 22.70 6.53 -8.90
N ILE A 869 23.74 7.02 -9.57
CA ILE A 869 23.79 7.11 -11.04
C ILE A 869 23.73 5.72 -11.69
N TYR A 870 24.39 4.72 -11.09
CA TYR A 870 24.28 3.33 -11.53
C TYR A 870 22.84 2.80 -11.38
N VAL A 871 22.16 3.11 -10.26
CA VAL A 871 20.77 2.72 -10.02
C VAL A 871 19.84 3.41 -11.02
N GLN A 872 20.02 4.69 -11.34
CA GLN A 872 19.28 5.38 -12.41
C GLN A 872 19.44 4.67 -13.77
N GLY A 873 20.65 4.17 -14.07
CA GLY A 873 20.87 3.32 -15.26
C GLY A 873 20.06 2.02 -15.23
N ARG A 874 19.89 1.40 -14.05
CA ARG A 874 19.03 0.22 -13.84
C ARG A 874 17.54 0.55 -13.98
N VAL A 875 17.10 1.72 -13.52
CA VAL A 875 15.73 2.21 -13.70
C VAL A 875 15.42 2.38 -15.19
N ALA A 876 16.27 3.11 -15.92
CA ALA A 876 16.10 3.32 -17.37
C ALA A 876 16.11 2.00 -18.15
N LEU A 877 16.96 1.04 -17.75
CA LEU A 877 16.96 -0.30 -18.33
C LEU A 877 15.63 -1.03 -18.11
N GLY A 878 15.02 -0.89 -16.93
CA GLY A 878 13.69 -1.44 -16.61
C GLY A 878 12.57 -0.79 -17.41
N LEU A 879 12.66 0.52 -17.67
CA LEU A 879 11.75 1.28 -18.55
C LEU A 879 11.95 0.99 -20.04
N LYS A 880 13.01 0.24 -20.40
CA LYS A 880 13.44 -0.03 -21.79
C LYS A 880 13.94 1.22 -22.54
N ASP A 881 14.30 2.28 -21.82
CA ASP A 881 15.05 3.40 -22.36
C ASP A 881 16.55 3.07 -22.31
N TYR A 882 17.01 2.36 -23.34
CA TYR A 882 18.37 1.85 -23.40
C TYR A 882 19.42 2.95 -23.60
N ASP A 883 19.06 4.06 -24.25
CA ASP A 883 19.96 5.17 -24.53
C ASP A 883 20.31 5.92 -23.24
N SER A 884 19.28 6.28 -22.45
CA SER A 884 19.47 6.89 -21.12
C SER A 884 20.19 5.94 -20.17
N ALA A 885 19.86 4.64 -20.19
CA ALA A 885 20.57 3.63 -19.39
C ALA A 885 22.07 3.59 -19.72
N ALA A 886 22.42 3.57 -21.01
CA ALA A 886 23.81 3.55 -21.46
C ALA A 886 24.58 4.80 -21.02
N LEU A 887 23.95 5.98 -21.09
CA LEU A 887 24.55 7.25 -20.64
C LEU A 887 24.84 7.22 -19.12
N SER A 888 23.87 6.82 -18.31
CA SER A 888 24.01 6.73 -16.85
C SER A 888 25.08 5.69 -16.46
N PHE A 889 25.11 4.51 -17.10
CA PHE A 889 26.13 3.51 -16.85
C PHE A 889 27.55 4.00 -17.17
N ARG A 890 27.72 4.81 -18.23
CA ARG A 890 29.01 5.45 -18.55
C ARG A 890 29.42 6.45 -17.48
N ARG A 891 28.50 7.33 -17.07
CA ARG A 891 28.74 8.32 -16.01
C ARG A 891 29.18 7.67 -14.70
N ALA A 892 28.56 6.54 -14.33
CA ALA A 892 28.89 5.80 -13.10
C ALA A 892 30.22 5.02 -13.14
N THR A 893 30.83 4.82 -14.33
CA THR A 893 31.99 3.94 -14.52
C THR A 893 33.15 4.25 -13.57
N VAL A 894 33.51 5.53 -13.42
CA VAL A 894 34.71 5.90 -12.65
C VAL A 894 34.54 5.52 -11.18
N GLY A 895 33.43 5.92 -10.54
CA GLY A 895 33.20 5.61 -9.13
C GLY A 895 32.95 4.13 -8.86
N MET A 896 32.19 3.44 -9.72
CA MET A 896 31.86 2.01 -9.54
C MET A 896 33.00 1.05 -9.89
N SER A 897 34.09 1.55 -10.49
CA SER A 897 35.25 0.74 -10.89
C SER A 897 36.45 0.86 -9.97
N VAL A 898 36.57 1.96 -9.22
CA VAL A 898 37.63 2.16 -8.22
C VAL A 898 37.39 1.24 -7.02
N ARG A 899 38.47 0.70 -6.45
CA ARG A 899 38.41 -0.10 -5.22
C ARG A 899 38.08 0.83 -4.06
N ASP A 900 36.90 0.65 -3.48
CA ASP A 900 36.52 1.28 -2.23
C ASP A 900 36.32 0.19 -1.17
N GLU A 901 37.07 0.28 -0.08
CA GLU A 901 36.99 -0.69 1.03
C GLU A 901 35.85 -0.36 2.01
N SER A 902 35.22 0.81 1.87
CA SER A 902 34.23 1.35 2.81
C SER A 902 32.76 1.21 2.39
N LEU A 903 32.47 0.62 1.23
CA LEU A 903 31.12 0.49 0.72
C LEU A 903 30.32 -0.59 1.46
N ASP A 904 29.34 -0.15 2.24
CA ASP A 904 28.29 -1.01 2.78
C ASP A 904 27.58 -1.73 1.63
N ARG A 905 27.60 -3.07 1.65
CA ARG A 905 26.95 -3.92 0.64
C ARG A 905 25.44 -3.94 0.84
N HIS A 906 24.81 -2.79 0.68
CA HIS A 906 23.36 -2.63 0.85
C HIS A 906 22.76 -2.19 -0.49
N SER A 907 22.01 -3.09 -1.12
CA SER A 907 21.29 -2.87 -2.39
C SER A 907 19.81 -3.27 -2.30
N SER A 908 19.29 -3.39 -1.08
CA SER A 908 17.92 -3.88 -0.82
C SER A 908 17.60 -5.23 -1.50
N GLY A 909 18.63 -6.03 -1.76
CA GLY A 909 18.55 -7.32 -2.46
C GLY A 909 18.43 -7.24 -3.98
N LEU A 910 18.77 -6.11 -4.61
CA LEU A 910 18.83 -5.98 -6.08
C LEU A 910 20.08 -6.65 -6.67
N LEU A 911 21.21 -6.55 -5.97
CA LEU A 911 22.50 -7.09 -6.40
C LEU A 911 22.82 -8.35 -5.59
N ASP A 912 23.04 -9.45 -6.29
CA ASP A 912 23.54 -10.70 -5.71
C ASP A 912 25.04 -10.61 -5.39
N ASP A 913 25.56 -11.50 -4.54
CA ASP A 913 26.99 -11.57 -4.22
C ASP A 913 27.88 -11.72 -5.47
N ALA A 914 27.38 -12.37 -6.52
CA ALA A 914 28.08 -12.49 -7.79
C ALA A 914 28.20 -11.14 -8.52
N GLU A 915 27.17 -10.30 -8.50
CA GLU A 915 27.18 -8.97 -9.12
C GLU A 915 28.06 -8.00 -8.32
N TRP A 916 27.97 -8.03 -6.99
CA TRP A 916 28.87 -7.28 -6.11
C TRP A 916 30.34 -7.62 -6.34
N ASN A 917 30.63 -8.88 -6.66
CA ASN A 917 31.99 -9.31 -6.96
C ASN A 917 32.57 -8.77 -8.27
N LEU A 918 31.74 -8.20 -9.15
CA LEU A 918 32.18 -7.55 -10.39
C LEU A 918 32.33 -6.02 -10.23
N LEU A 919 31.67 -5.43 -9.24
CA LEU A 919 31.79 -4.01 -8.89
C LEU A 919 33.08 -3.73 -8.10
N HIS A 920 33.60 -2.51 -8.20
CA HIS A 920 34.81 -2.02 -7.50
C HIS A 920 36.11 -2.81 -7.77
N LYS A 921 36.19 -3.62 -8.84
CA LYS A 921 37.39 -4.41 -9.22
C LYS A 921 38.01 -4.00 -10.55
N GLY A 922 37.84 -2.73 -10.93
CA GLY A 922 38.36 -2.14 -12.17
C GLY A 922 37.33 -2.04 -13.30
N PRO A 923 37.57 -1.16 -14.29
CA PRO A 923 36.59 -0.80 -15.31
C PRO A 923 36.21 -1.96 -16.23
N ALA A 924 37.15 -2.88 -16.49
CA ALA A 924 36.89 -4.06 -17.32
C ALA A 924 35.80 -4.96 -16.72
N LYS A 925 35.85 -5.24 -15.41
CA LYS A 925 34.86 -6.09 -14.72
C LYS A 925 33.50 -5.38 -14.58
N TYR A 926 33.52 -4.07 -14.37
CA TYR A 926 32.29 -3.26 -14.37
C TYR A 926 31.58 -3.30 -15.73
N TYR A 927 32.30 -3.12 -16.84
CA TYR A 927 31.68 -3.25 -18.17
C TYR A 927 31.22 -4.67 -18.48
N CYS A 928 31.90 -5.71 -17.97
CA CYS A 928 31.40 -7.09 -18.08
C CYS A 928 30.03 -7.27 -17.39
N HIS A 929 29.87 -6.64 -16.23
CA HIS A 929 28.59 -6.60 -15.52
C HIS A 929 27.51 -5.91 -16.36
N ILE A 930 27.79 -4.71 -16.90
CA ILE A 930 26.84 -3.98 -17.77
C ILE A 930 26.46 -4.81 -19.00
N VAL A 931 27.43 -5.46 -19.65
CA VAL A 931 27.18 -6.36 -20.80
C VAL A 931 26.21 -7.47 -20.40
N SER A 932 26.37 -8.06 -19.21
CA SER A 932 25.46 -9.10 -18.72
C SER A 932 24.03 -8.57 -18.49
N LEU A 933 23.87 -7.31 -18.07
CA LEU A 933 22.57 -6.66 -17.87
C LEU A 933 21.84 -6.44 -19.20
N PHE A 934 22.52 -5.88 -20.21
CA PHE A 934 21.91 -5.67 -21.53
C PHE A 934 21.64 -6.98 -22.27
N ASP A 935 22.47 -8.01 -22.07
CA ASP A 935 22.27 -9.35 -22.65
C ASP A 935 20.99 -10.01 -22.09
N ARG A 936 20.71 -9.86 -20.79
CA ARG A 936 19.43 -10.32 -20.18
C ARG A 936 18.21 -9.69 -20.85
N VAL A 937 18.27 -8.41 -21.22
CA VAL A 937 17.19 -7.68 -21.90
C VAL A 937 17.24 -7.84 -23.44
N LYS A 938 18.25 -8.55 -23.97
CA LYS A 938 18.48 -8.81 -25.40
C LYS A 938 18.71 -7.55 -26.24
N ALA A 939 19.26 -6.49 -25.64
CA ALA A 939 19.59 -5.23 -26.32
C ALA A 939 21.00 -5.31 -26.94
N TYR A 940 21.13 -6.10 -28.03
CA TYR A 940 22.43 -6.50 -28.59
C TYR A 940 23.30 -5.36 -29.15
N SER A 941 22.72 -4.21 -29.53
CA SER A 941 23.47 -3.03 -29.97
C SER A 941 24.38 -2.48 -28.86
N PHE A 942 23.84 -2.34 -27.65
CA PHE A 942 24.58 -1.87 -26.48
C PHE A 942 25.55 -2.93 -25.95
N VAL A 943 25.18 -4.22 -26.05
CA VAL A 943 26.08 -5.34 -25.73
C VAL A 943 27.38 -5.25 -26.55
N LEU A 944 27.28 -4.95 -27.86
CA LEU A 944 28.46 -4.80 -28.71
C LEU A 944 29.38 -3.66 -28.27
N GLU A 945 28.79 -2.53 -27.95
CA GLU A 945 29.52 -1.32 -27.58
C GLU A 945 30.23 -1.49 -26.24
N PHE A 946 29.51 -1.94 -25.21
CA PHE A 946 30.08 -2.16 -23.88
C PHE A 946 31.04 -3.35 -23.84
N ALA A 947 30.85 -4.39 -24.66
CA ALA A 947 31.84 -5.46 -24.80
C ALA A 947 33.13 -4.96 -25.45
N GLY A 948 33.03 -4.07 -26.45
CA GLY A 948 34.18 -3.39 -27.04
C GLY A 948 34.94 -2.55 -26.01
N LEU A 949 34.23 -1.77 -25.19
CA LEU A 949 34.82 -1.00 -24.09
C LEU A 949 35.48 -1.90 -23.05
N ALA A 950 34.82 -2.98 -22.63
CA ALA A 950 35.37 -3.96 -21.69
C ALA A 950 36.71 -4.54 -22.18
N LEU A 951 36.79 -4.89 -23.47
CA LEU A 951 38.01 -5.44 -24.09
C LEU A 951 39.15 -4.41 -24.18
N GLN A 952 38.83 -3.13 -24.43
CA GLN A 952 39.83 -2.06 -24.41
C GLN A 952 40.47 -1.92 -23.02
N PHE A 953 39.67 -1.98 -21.96
CA PHE A 953 40.15 -1.88 -20.58
C PHE A 953 40.68 -3.20 -20.01
N ALA A 954 40.35 -4.36 -20.59
CA ALA A 954 40.83 -5.65 -20.10
C ALA A 954 42.34 -5.85 -20.29
N ARG A 955 42.94 -5.20 -21.30
CA ARG A 955 44.38 -5.30 -21.62
C ARG A 955 45.31 -4.84 -20.50
N SER A 956 44.79 -4.14 -19.49
CA SER A 956 45.56 -3.60 -18.35
C SER A 956 45.31 -4.32 -17.01
N SER A 957 44.49 -5.37 -16.97
CA SER A 957 44.11 -6.08 -15.73
C SER A 957 44.76 -7.47 -15.59
N GLU A 958 45.03 -7.92 -14.36
CA GLU A 958 45.67 -9.22 -14.08
C GLU A 958 44.78 -10.44 -14.39
N ASP A 959 43.44 -10.29 -14.38
CA ASP A 959 42.46 -11.34 -14.74
C ASP A 959 42.02 -11.29 -16.22
N SER A 960 42.91 -10.82 -17.10
CA SER A 960 42.58 -10.44 -18.48
C SER A 960 41.98 -11.57 -19.32
N GLU A 961 42.50 -12.79 -19.20
CA GLU A 961 42.22 -13.88 -20.15
C GLU A 961 40.78 -14.41 -20.05
N THR A 962 40.23 -14.53 -18.84
CA THR A 962 38.86 -15.04 -18.64
C THR A 962 37.83 -14.01 -19.10
N VAL A 963 38.05 -12.73 -18.74
CA VAL A 963 37.21 -11.60 -19.15
C VAL A 963 37.25 -11.42 -20.66
N GLN A 964 38.43 -11.48 -21.28
CA GLN A 964 38.56 -11.38 -22.73
C GLN A 964 37.81 -12.50 -23.44
N ARG A 965 37.96 -13.76 -22.99
CA ARG A 965 37.29 -14.91 -23.61
C ARG A 965 35.76 -14.78 -23.55
N GLU A 966 35.23 -14.38 -22.41
CA GLU A 966 33.78 -14.21 -22.21
C GLU A 966 33.22 -13.04 -23.05
N MET A 967 33.92 -11.90 -23.06
CA MET A 967 33.49 -10.72 -23.80
C MET A 967 33.58 -10.92 -25.32
N LEU A 968 34.63 -11.56 -25.83
CA LEU A 968 34.74 -11.90 -27.25
C LEU A 968 33.59 -12.81 -27.72
N ASN A 969 33.20 -13.78 -26.89
CA ASN A 969 32.06 -14.65 -27.19
C ASN A 969 30.74 -13.87 -27.19
N ARG A 970 30.48 -13.04 -26.18
CA ARG A 970 29.26 -12.20 -26.14
C ARG A 970 29.22 -11.18 -27.27
N GLN A 971 30.35 -10.56 -27.62
CA GLN A 971 30.46 -9.63 -28.74
C GLN A 971 30.18 -10.35 -30.07
N PHE A 972 30.73 -11.54 -30.28
CA PHE A 972 30.45 -12.36 -31.46
C PHE A 972 28.96 -12.69 -31.57
N VAL A 973 28.35 -13.19 -30.49
CA VAL A 973 26.91 -13.51 -30.47
C VAL A 973 26.07 -12.27 -30.78
N ALA A 974 26.33 -11.14 -30.12
CA ALA A 974 25.60 -9.90 -30.34
C ALA A 974 25.78 -9.35 -31.78
N ALA A 975 26.97 -9.50 -32.36
CA ALA A 975 27.28 -9.07 -33.73
C ALA A 975 26.52 -9.91 -34.76
N THR A 976 26.48 -11.24 -34.56
CA THR A 976 25.72 -12.14 -35.44
C THR A 976 24.21 -11.90 -35.38
N THR A 977 23.67 -11.51 -34.22
CA THR A 977 22.23 -11.21 -34.07
C THR A 977 21.85 -9.85 -34.64
N THR A 978 22.76 -8.86 -34.62
CA THR A 978 22.52 -7.51 -35.17
C THR A 978 22.93 -7.38 -36.64
N SER A 979 23.38 -8.47 -37.27
CA SER A 979 23.87 -8.53 -38.65
C SER A 979 25.06 -7.59 -38.93
N ARG A 980 25.88 -7.28 -37.92
CA ARG A 980 27.15 -6.55 -38.09
C ARG A 980 28.29 -7.55 -38.31
N PHE A 981 28.38 -8.10 -39.51
CA PHE A 981 29.27 -9.22 -39.82
C PHE A 981 30.77 -8.85 -39.77
N ASP A 982 31.15 -7.61 -40.05
CA ASP A 982 32.54 -7.14 -39.93
C ASP A 982 33.07 -7.25 -38.49
N VAL A 983 32.24 -6.85 -37.52
CA VAL A 983 32.58 -6.93 -36.10
C VAL A 983 32.60 -8.39 -35.66
N ALA A 984 31.63 -9.21 -36.08
CA ALA A 984 31.62 -10.64 -35.79
C ALA A 984 32.88 -11.34 -36.30
N HIS A 985 33.32 -10.99 -37.51
CA HIS A 985 34.53 -11.53 -38.12
C HIS A 985 35.79 -11.14 -37.34
N SER A 986 35.94 -9.85 -36.99
CA SER A 986 37.09 -9.39 -36.20
C SER A 986 37.12 -10.01 -34.79
N SER A 987 35.98 -10.16 -34.11
CA SER A 987 35.88 -10.86 -32.83
C SER A 987 36.28 -12.33 -32.95
N LEU A 988 35.86 -13.01 -34.03
CA LEU A 988 36.20 -14.42 -34.28
C LEU A 988 37.70 -14.65 -34.47
N LEU A 989 38.37 -13.76 -35.21
CA LEU A 989 39.82 -13.82 -35.38
C LEU A 989 40.59 -13.59 -34.07
N ALA A 990 40.02 -12.79 -33.16
CA ALA A 990 40.61 -12.53 -31.85
C ALA A 990 40.39 -13.68 -30.84
N MET A 991 39.53 -14.67 -31.13
CA MET A 991 39.31 -15.82 -30.23
C MET A 991 40.48 -16.81 -30.29
N GLU A 992 41.20 -17.03 -29.18
CA GLU A 992 42.34 -17.95 -29.13
C GLU A 992 41.95 -19.44 -29.10
N ASP A 993 40.79 -19.78 -28.54
CA ASP A 993 40.31 -21.17 -28.40
C ASP A 993 39.79 -21.73 -29.73
N LYS A 994 40.42 -22.82 -30.20
CA LYS A 994 40.09 -23.50 -31.46
C LYS A 994 38.67 -24.07 -31.49
N ALA A 995 38.17 -24.60 -30.38
CA ALA A 995 36.85 -25.24 -30.34
C ALA A 995 35.73 -24.18 -30.40
N MET A 996 35.85 -23.11 -29.62
CA MET A 996 34.92 -21.98 -29.69
C MET A 996 34.98 -21.27 -31.04
N ARG A 997 36.18 -21.08 -31.63
CA ARG A 997 36.33 -20.47 -32.95
C ARG A 997 35.57 -21.25 -34.03
N HIS A 998 35.64 -22.58 -34.02
CA HIS A 998 34.91 -23.42 -34.97
C HIS A 998 33.39 -23.34 -34.79
N ASN A 999 32.90 -23.43 -33.55
CA ASN A 999 31.46 -23.30 -33.26
C ASN A 999 30.91 -21.92 -33.62
N SER A 1000 31.64 -20.85 -33.29
CA SER A 1000 31.31 -19.49 -33.68
C SER A 1000 31.32 -19.33 -35.20
N LEU A 1001 32.32 -19.87 -35.89
CA LEU A 1001 32.39 -19.84 -37.36
C LEU A 1001 31.20 -20.54 -38.01
N SER A 1002 30.81 -21.72 -37.53
CA SER A 1002 29.60 -22.41 -38.02
C SER A 1002 28.35 -21.57 -37.84
N ARG A 1003 28.22 -20.89 -36.69
CA ARG A 1003 27.08 -20.02 -36.40
C ARG A 1003 27.08 -18.74 -37.24
N LEU A 1004 28.24 -18.16 -37.54
CA LEU A 1004 28.39 -17.00 -38.42
C LEU A 1004 27.93 -17.33 -39.83
N VAL A 1005 28.49 -18.42 -40.40
CA VAL A 1005 28.17 -18.87 -41.76
C VAL A 1005 26.69 -19.21 -41.88
N GLU A 1006 26.13 -19.93 -40.90
CA GLU A 1006 24.70 -20.22 -40.88
C GLU A 1006 23.86 -18.94 -40.85
N LYS A 1007 24.20 -17.98 -39.99
CA LYS A 1007 23.46 -16.71 -39.90
C LYS A 1007 23.54 -15.90 -41.18
N MET A 1008 24.74 -15.71 -41.75
CA MET A 1008 24.94 -14.98 -43.02
C MET A 1008 24.16 -15.62 -44.18
N CYS A 1009 24.12 -16.95 -44.25
CA CYS A 1009 23.33 -17.68 -45.24
C CYS A 1009 21.83 -17.45 -45.02
N THR A 1010 21.35 -17.52 -43.77
CA THR A 1010 19.93 -17.30 -43.45
C THR A 1010 19.47 -15.86 -43.63
N SER A 1011 20.36 -14.88 -43.48
CA SER A 1011 20.06 -13.45 -43.63
C SER A 1011 20.31 -12.92 -45.05
N HIS A 1012 20.70 -13.79 -45.99
CA HIS A 1012 20.98 -13.47 -47.40
C HIS A 1012 22.16 -12.51 -47.66
N TYR A 1013 23.14 -12.42 -46.76
CA TYR A 1013 24.37 -11.62 -46.94
C TYR A 1013 25.47 -12.43 -47.62
N ASN A 1014 25.18 -12.92 -48.84
CA ASN A 1014 26.07 -13.82 -49.57
C ASN A 1014 27.29 -13.10 -50.16
N GLU A 1015 27.11 -11.85 -50.61
CA GLU A 1015 28.19 -11.04 -51.16
C GLU A 1015 29.24 -10.70 -50.10
N GLU A 1016 28.80 -10.31 -48.90
CA GLU A 1016 29.67 -10.04 -47.76
C GLU A 1016 30.41 -11.30 -47.29
N LEU A 1017 29.78 -12.48 -47.32
CA LEU A 1017 30.47 -13.73 -47.00
C LEU A 1017 31.67 -13.95 -47.93
N THR A 1018 31.49 -13.71 -49.24
CA THR A 1018 32.56 -13.88 -50.23
C THR A 1018 33.63 -12.79 -50.20
N SER A 1019 33.32 -11.59 -49.69
CA SER A 1019 34.24 -10.46 -49.66
C SER A 1019 35.08 -10.38 -48.37
N LEU A 1020 34.60 -10.96 -47.26
CA LEU A 1020 35.32 -10.97 -46.00
C LEU A 1020 36.57 -11.87 -46.05
N PRO A 1021 37.74 -11.40 -45.59
CA PRO A 1021 38.97 -12.19 -45.63
C PRO A 1021 39.04 -13.17 -44.44
N PHE A 1022 39.10 -14.48 -44.68
CA PHE A 1022 39.17 -15.52 -43.62
C PHE A 1022 40.54 -16.26 -43.55
N PRO A 1023 41.62 -15.66 -43.01
CA PRO A 1023 42.94 -16.30 -42.96
C PRO A 1023 42.94 -17.69 -42.32
N GLY A 1024 43.29 -18.72 -43.10
CA GLY A 1024 43.44 -20.10 -42.61
C GLY A 1024 42.14 -20.81 -42.17
N LEU A 1025 40.96 -20.22 -42.44
CA LEU A 1025 39.66 -20.77 -42.05
C LEU A 1025 38.79 -21.22 -43.24
N HIS A 1026 39.27 -21.02 -44.48
CA HIS A 1026 38.54 -21.35 -45.71
C HIS A 1026 38.11 -22.83 -45.78
N ASP A 1027 39.00 -23.76 -45.41
CA ASP A 1027 38.71 -25.20 -45.43
C ASP A 1027 37.58 -25.57 -44.46
N GLN A 1028 37.50 -24.91 -43.31
CA GLN A 1028 36.44 -25.16 -42.31
C GLN A 1028 35.10 -24.59 -42.76
N ILE A 1029 35.09 -23.43 -43.42
CA ILE A 1029 33.87 -22.84 -43.99
C ILE A 1029 33.31 -23.75 -45.08
N ASP A 1030 34.17 -24.27 -45.96
CA ASP A 1030 33.77 -25.20 -47.01
C ASP A 1030 33.19 -26.50 -46.43
N GLU A 1031 33.82 -27.07 -45.40
CA GLU A 1031 33.33 -28.26 -44.71
C GLU A 1031 31.95 -28.03 -44.08
N ILE A 1032 31.74 -26.87 -43.43
CA ILE A 1032 30.47 -26.52 -42.80
C ILE A 1032 29.37 -26.32 -43.85
N LEU A 1033 29.64 -25.56 -44.91
CA LEU A 1033 28.68 -25.36 -46.00
C LEU A 1033 28.36 -26.68 -46.72
N ALA A 1034 29.35 -27.55 -46.93
CA ALA A 1034 29.15 -28.87 -47.49
C ALA A 1034 28.30 -29.77 -46.57
N SER A 1035 28.50 -29.71 -45.25
CA SER A 1035 27.69 -30.45 -44.27
C SER A 1035 26.23 -29.99 -44.28
N LYS A 1036 25.99 -28.68 -44.36
CA LYS A 1036 24.64 -28.10 -44.43
C LYS A 1036 23.98 -28.44 -45.77
N CYS A 1037 24.71 -28.37 -46.89
CA CYS A 1037 24.21 -28.80 -48.21
C CYS A 1037 23.80 -30.29 -48.21
N LYS A 1038 24.54 -31.16 -47.53
CA LYS A 1038 24.19 -32.59 -47.40
C LYS A 1038 22.91 -32.81 -46.58
N THR A 1039 22.69 -31.99 -45.55
CA THR A 1039 21.55 -32.10 -44.63
C THR A 1039 20.26 -31.54 -45.23
N THR A 1040 20.34 -30.53 -46.09
CA THR A 1040 19.19 -29.93 -46.76
C THR A 1040 18.64 -30.85 -47.87
N MET A 1041 17.48 -31.47 -47.64
CA MET A 1041 16.80 -32.33 -48.63
C MET A 1041 15.84 -31.56 -49.55
N GLU A 1042 15.17 -30.51 -49.06
CA GLU A 1042 14.31 -29.62 -49.87
C GLU A 1042 15.12 -28.43 -50.40
N VAL A 1043 15.33 -28.38 -51.73
CA VAL A 1043 16.22 -27.41 -52.39
C VAL A 1043 15.49 -26.12 -52.83
N THR A 1044 14.15 -26.14 -52.85
CA THR A 1044 13.31 -25.08 -53.42
C THR A 1044 12.61 -24.21 -52.37
N ALA A 1045 12.32 -24.76 -51.19
CA ALA A 1045 11.78 -24.03 -50.06
C ALA A 1045 12.86 -23.93 -48.95
N GLY A 1046 13.50 -22.76 -48.82
CA GLY A 1046 14.49 -22.49 -47.78
C GLY A 1046 15.71 -21.70 -48.25
N VAL A 1047 16.75 -21.67 -47.41
CA VAL A 1047 18.02 -20.97 -47.70
C VAL A 1047 18.77 -21.73 -48.79
N PRO A 1048 19.20 -21.07 -49.89
CA PRO A 1048 19.78 -21.75 -51.04
C PRO A 1048 21.27 -22.08 -50.84
N TYR A 1049 21.58 -22.95 -49.88
CA TYR A 1049 22.96 -23.34 -49.51
C TYR A 1049 23.79 -23.84 -50.69
N HIS A 1050 23.18 -24.57 -51.64
CA HIS A 1050 23.86 -25.06 -52.84
C HIS A 1050 24.32 -23.93 -53.79
N GLN A 1051 23.57 -22.84 -53.86
CA GLN A 1051 23.93 -21.64 -54.63
C GLN A 1051 25.06 -20.88 -53.94
N ILE A 1052 25.00 -20.77 -52.61
CA ILE A 1052 25.99 -20.06 -51.80
C ILE A 1052 27.34 -20.79 -51.82
N LEU A 1053 27.33 -22.12 -51.67
CA LEU A 1053 28.54 -22.94 -51.74
C LEU A 1053 29.14 -22.93 -53.16
N TYR A 1054 28.30 -22.91 -54.20
CA TYR A 1054 28.75 -22.74 -55.58
C TYR A 1054 29.47 -21.40 -55.79
N SER A 1055 28.88 -20.28 -55.36
CA SER A 1055 29.53 -18.97 -55.45
C SER A 1055 30.82 -18.88 -54.64
N TRP A 1056 30.85 -19.51 -53.46
CA TRP A 1056 32.03 -19.56 -52.58
C TRP A 1056 33.20 -20.33 -53.21
N ARG A 1057 32.94 -21.52 -53.78
CA ARG A 1057 34.00 -22.31 -54.43
C ARG A 1057 34.53 -21.65 -55.69
N ILE A 1058 33.69 -20.95 -56.44
CA ILE A 1058 34.12 -20.16 -57.62
C ILE A 1058 35.02 -19.00 -57.22
N SER A 1059 34.67 -18.24 -56.17
CA SER A 1059 35.52 -17.12 -55.72
C SER A 1059 36.90 -17.57 -55.23
N HIS A 1060 37.04 -18.84 -54.85
CA HIS A 1060 38.30 -19.46 -54.41
C HIS A 1060 39.01 -20.29 -55.48
N ASN A 1061 38.59 -20.20 -56.76
CA ASN A 1061 39.12 -20.97 -57.91
C ASN A 1061 38.95 -22.50 -57.84
N ASP A 1062 38.06 -23.03 -56.98
CA ASP A 1062 37.71 -24.45 -56.96
C ASP A 1062 36.50 -24.75 -57.88
N TYR A 1063 36.75 -24.66 -59.18
CA TYR A 1063 35.72 -24.93 -60.21
C TYR A 1063 35.25 -26.39 -60.21
N ARG A 1064 36.13 -27.32 -59.82
CA ARG A 1064 35.85 -28.75 -59.77
C ARG A 1064 34.93 -29.10 -58.59
N GLY A 1065 35.21 -28.54 -57.41
CA GLY A 1065 34.34 -28.66 -56.25
C GLY A 1065 33.00 -27.96 -56.45
N ALA A 1066 32.96 -26.79 -57.11
CA ALA A 1066 31.70 -26.09 -57.43
C ALA A 1066 30.78 -26.96 -58.31
N ALA A 1067 31.35 -27.63 -59.31
CA ALA A 1067 30.63 -28.53 -60.19
C ALA A 1067 30.02 -29.74 -59.44
N SER A 1068 30.69 -30.26 -58.39
CA SER A 1068 30.14 -31.36 -57.58
C SER A 1068 28.86 -30.99 -56.81
N VAL A 1069 28.77 -29.74 -56.35
CA VAL A 1069 27.61 -29.23 -55.58
C VAL A 1069 26.40 -29.04 -56.48
N LEU A 1070 26.62 -28.60 -57.72
CA LEU A 1070 25.55 -28.48 -58.71
C LEU A 1070 24.99 -29.85 -59.10
N MET A 1071 25.82 -30.88 -59.21
CA MET A 1071 25.36 -32.26 -59.45
C MET A 1071 24.48 -32.77 -58.30
N ASP A 1072 24.92 -32.61 -57.04
CA ASP A 1072 24.13 -32.98 -55.86
C ASP A 1072 22.78 -32.22 -55.82
N ARG A 1073 22.79 -30.94 -56.17
CA ARG A 1073 21.57 -30.13 -56.30
C ARG A 1073 20.63 -30.67 -57.36
N ILE A 1074 21.14 -31.03 -58.54
CA ILE A 1074 20.33 -31.60 -59.64
C ILE A 1074 19.69 -32.92 -59.19
N GLN A 1075 20.43 -33.78 -58.49
CA GLN A 1075 19.91 -35.04 -57.98
C GLN A 1075 18.81 -34.83 -56.95
N LYS A 1076 18.97 -33.88 -56.02
CA LYS A 1076 17.95 -33.54 -55.02
C LYS A 1076 16.72 -32.87 -55.63
N LEU A 1077 16.88 -32.01 -56.64
CA LEU A 1077 15.76 -31.41 -57.39
C LEU A 1077 14.94 -32.47 -58.15
N LYS A 1078 15.62 -33.45 -58.76
CA LYS A 1078 14.99 -34.60 -59.41
C LYS A 1078 14.27 -35.49 -58.39
N HIS A 1079 14.90 -35.73 -57.23
CA HIS A 1079 14.34 -36.54 -56.14
C HIS A 1079 13.15 -35.86 -55.44
N ALA A 1080 13.07 -34.53 -55.41
CA ALA A 1080 11.94 -33.80 -54.82
C ALA A 1080 10.72 -33.70 -55.76
N GLY A 1081 10.80 -34.18 -57.01
CA GLY A 1081 9.73 -34.09 -58.00
C GLY A 1081 9.44 -32.66 -58.50
N GLU A 1082 10.30 -31.69 -58.17
CA GLU A 1082 10.12 -30.28 -58.52
C GLU A 1082 10.90 -29.85 -59.77
N GLY A 1083 11.59 -30.79 -60.42
CA GLY A 1083 12.37 -30.54 -61.64
C GLY A 1083 11.53 -30.08 -62.84
N ASP A 1084 10.24 -30.40 -62.85
CA ASP A 1084 9.32 -30.16 -63.97
C ASP A 1084 8.48 -28.87 -63.81
N LYS A 1085 8.73 -28.06 -62.76
CA LYS A 1085 8.04 -26.77 -62.57
C LYS A 1085 8.56 -25.71 -63.57
N TYR A 1086 7.68 -25.21 -64.44
CA TYR A 1086 7.99 -24.10 -65.36
C TYR A 1086 8.24 -22.79 -64.59
N GLN A 1087 9.37 -22.13 -64.82
CA GLN A 1087 9.72 -20.85 -64.18
C GLN A 1087 9.83 -19.65 -65.15
N GLY A 1088 9.72 -19.84 -66.47
CA GLY A 1088 9.90 -18.79 -67.48
C GLY A 1088 8.94 -18.87 -68.68
N GLU A 1089 9.10 -17.97 -69.65
CA GLU A 1089 8.30 -17.93 -70.90
C GLU A 1089 8.64 -19.08 -71.87
N ASP A 1090 9.83 -19.67 -71.75
CA ASP A 1090 10.29 -20.79 -72.59
C ASP A 1090 10.07 -22.13 -71.88
N VAL A 1091 9.45 -23.08 -72.58
CA VAL A 1091 8.96 -24.36 -72.06
C VAL A 1091 10.11 -25.30 -71.69
N LEU A 1092 11.31 -25.08 -72.26
CA LEU A 1092 12.53 -25.84 -71.97
C LEU A 1092 13.32 -25.29 -70.76
N ASP A 1093 12.90 -24.15 -70.21
CA ASP A 1093 13.62 -23.43 -69.16
C ASP A 1093 13.21 -23.89 -67.76
N THR A 1094 13.54 -25.15 -67.46
CA THR A 1094 13.30 -25.78 -66.15
C THR A 1094 14.43 -25.47 -65.17
N PRO A 1095 14.19 -25.52 -63.85
CA PRO A 1095 15.26 -25.37 -62.86
C PRO A 1095 16.38 -26.40 -63.04
N VAL A 1096 16.11 -27.59 -63.60
CA VAL A 1096 17.11 -28.62 -63.83
C VAL A 1096 18.00 -28.30 -65.05
N THR A 1097 17.42 -27.84 -66.17
CA THR A 1097 18.19 -27.50 -67.38
C THR A 1097 19.14 -26.33 -67.13
N LYS A 1098 18.72 -25.29 -66.39
CA LYS A 1098 19.60 -24.19 -65.96
C LYS A 1098 20.80 -24.64 -65.14
N GLN A 1099 20.61 -25.57 -64.20
CA GLN A 1099 21.69 -26.06 -63.34
C GLN A 1099 22.67 -26.94 -64.11
N TYR A 1100 22.22 -27.73 -65.09
CA TYR A 1100 23.10 -28.48 -65.98
C TYR A 1100 23.98 -27.55 -66.83
N LEU A 1101 23.45 -26.43 -67.32
CA LEU A 1101 24.23 -25.44 -68.07
C LEU A 1101 25.31 -24.80 -67.18
N LEU A 1102 24.96 -24.40 -65.95
CA LEU A 1102 25.92 -23.89 -64.96
C LEU A 1102 27.01 -24.93 -64.65
N LEU A 1103 26.62 -26.20 -64.53
CA LEU A 1103 27.53 -27.31 -64.27
C LEU A 1103 28.51 -27.54 -65.42
N ILE A 1104 28.02 -27.56 -66.66
CA ILE A 1104 28.86 -27.72 -67.86
C ILE A 1104 29.85 -26.56 -67.98
N ASN A 1105 29.39 -25.33 -67.72
CA ASN A 1105 30.24 -24.15 -67.74
C ASN A 1105 31.33 -24.23 -66.66
N ALA A 1106 30.99 -24.55 -65.41
CA ALA A 1106 31.96 -24.69 -64.32
C ALA A 1106 33.00 -25.79 -64.59
N LEU A 1107 32.59 -26.95 -65.13
CA LEU A 1107 33.52 -28.04 -65.45
C LEU A 1107 34.41 -27.73 -66.66
N SER A 1108 33.94 -26.87 -67.57
CA SER A 1108 34.72 -26.43 -68.74
C SER A 1108 35.86 -25.49 -68.38
N CYS A 1109 35.77 -24.82 -67.23
CA CYS A 1109 36.84 -23.98 -66.68
C CYS A 1109 37.96 -24.80 -65.99
N VAL A 1110 37.78 -26.12 -65.82
CA VAL A 1110 38.78 -27.03 -65.24
C VAL A 1110 39.64 -27.61 -66.37
N ASP A 1111 40.93 -27.80 -66.10
CA ASP A 1111 41.82 -28.48 -67.04
C ASP A 1111 41.23 -29.84 -67.50
N PRO A 1112 41.26 -30.15 -68.82
CA PRO A 1112 40.57 -31.31 -69.38
C PRO A 1112 41.06 -32.66 -68.83
N LYS A 1113 42.26 -32.71 -68.22
CA LYS A 1113 42.79 -33.90 -67.53
C LYS A 1113 42.16 -34.15 -66.15
N GLN A 1114 41.56 -33.12 -65.55
CA GLN A 1114 40.99 -33.14 -64.20
C GLN A 1114 39.47 -32.87 -64.19
N ALA A 1115 38.84 -32.74 -65.36
CA ALA A 1115 37.42 -32.45 -65.55
C ALA A 1115 36.53 -33.70 -65.36
N TRP A 1116 36.45 -34.19 -64.13
CA TRP A 1116 35.59 -35.31 -63.73
C TRP A 1116 35.07 -35.12 -62.29
N ILE A 1117 33.84 -35.57 -62.00
CA ILE A 1117 33.17 -35.45 -60.68
C ILE A 1117 32.73 -36.84 -60.20
N PHE A 1118 32.67 -37.05 -58.88
CA PHE A 1118 31.95 -38.16 -58.29
C PHE A 1118 30.45 -37.85 -58.08
N SER A 1119 29.59 -38.73 -58.55
CA SER A 1119 28.16 -38.76 -58.28
C SER A 1119 27.87 -39.87 -57.28
N GLU A 1120 27.18 -39.55 -56.19
CA GLU A 1120 26.66 -40.51 -55.21
C GLU A 1120 25.15 -40.65 -55.43
N GLU A 1121 24.65 -41.88 -55.57
CA GLU A 1121 23.19 -42.12 -55.71
C GLU A 1121 22.47 -41.85 -54.38
N LEU A 1122 21.36 -41.11 -54.42
CA LEU A 1122 20.48 -40.88 -53.26
C LEU A 1122 19.64 -42.14 -52.97
N PRO A 1123 19.28 -42.43 -51.70
CA PRO A 1123 18.41 -43.55 -51.36
C PRO A 1123 17.00 -43.41 -51.98
N PRO A 1124 16.29 -44.51 -52.27
CA PRO A 1124 14.94 -44.49 -52.87
C PRO A 1124 13.90 -43.83 -51.94
N GLN A 1125 12.93 -43.10 -52.53
CA GLN A 1125 11.96 -42.23 -51.83
C GLN A 1125 11.13 -42.88 -50.70
N ASN A 1126 11.07 -44.23 -50.60
CA ASN A 1126 10.10 -44.95 -49.74
C ASN A 1126 10.69 -45.93 -48.69
N SER A 1127 11.99 -45.89 -48.36
CA SER A 1127 12.55 -46.80 -47.34
C SER A 1127 12.66 -46.16 -45.94
N ARG A 1128 11.97 -46.72 -44.93
CA ARG A 1128 12.04 -46.28 -43.51
C ARG A 1128 13.33 -46.67 -42.76
N ASP A 1129 14.18 -47.52 -43.34
CA ASP A 1129 15.48 -47.91 -42.78
C ASP A 1129 16.63 -47.44 -43.70
N THR A 1130 17.23 -46.29 -43.37
CA THR A 1130 18.37 -45.71 -44.10
C THR A 1130 19.75 -46.13 -43.55
N SER A 1131 19.79 -46.96 -42.51
CA SER A 1131 21.01 -47.32 -41.77
C SER A 1131 21.94 -48.33 -42.47
N GLY A 1132 21.55 -48.87 -43.64
CA GLY A 1132 22.32 -49.87 -44.40
C GLY A 1132 22.62 -49.53 -45.87
N PHE A 1133 22.26 -48.34 -46.37
CA PHE A 1133 22.46 -47.98 -47.78
C PHE A 1133 23.90 -47.56 -48.07
N GLN A 1134 24.63 -48.35 -48.87
CA GLN A 1134 25.94 -47.96 -49.42
C GLN A 1134 25.75 -47.27 -50.78
N ALA A 1135 25.90 -45.94 -50.81
CA ALA A 1135 25.86 -45.17 -52.05
C ALA A 1135 26.97 -45.63 -53.02
N LYS A 1136 26.60 -46.04 -54.23
CA LYS A 1136 27.56 -46.37 -55.29
C LYS A 1136 28.13 -45.07 -55.87
N ARG A 1137 29.44 -44.86 -55.72
CA ARG A 1137 30.16 -43.71 -56.31
C ARG A 1137 30.40 -43.95 -57.80
N LYS A 1138 29.82 -43.11 -58.67
CA LYS A 1138 30.05 -43.13 -60.13
C LYS A 1138 30.87 -41.92 -60.56
N VAL A 1139 31.89 -42.13 -61.40
CA VAL A 1139 32.65 -41.03 -62.01
C VAL A 1139 31.89 -40.52 -63.23
N VAL A 1140 31.67 -39.22 -63.29
CA VAL A 1140 30.94 -38.53 -64.37
C VAL A 1140 31.89 -37.56 -65.07
N THR A 1141 32.03 -37.71 -66.40
CA THR A 1141 32.87 -36.85 -67.24
C THR A 1141 32.05 -35.78 -67.97
N LEU A 1142 32.72 -34.79 -68.56
CA LEU A 1142 32.06 -33.71 -69.32
C LEU A 1142 31.22 -34.23 -70.50
N ALA A 1143 31.65 -35.32 -71.14
CA ALA A 1143 30.89 -35.97 -72.21
C ALA A 1143 29.60 -36.61 -71.69
N ASP A 1144 29.66 -37.24 -70.51
CA ASP A 1144 28.50 -37.85 -69.86
C ASP A 1144 27.47 -36.81 -69.41
N LEU A 1145 27.91 -35.64 -68.94
CA LEU A 1145 27.04 -34.53 -68.56
C LEU A 1145 26.30 -33.93 -69.74
N ARG A 1146 27.00 -33.71 -70.86
CA ARG A 1146 26.37 -33.21 -72.10
C ARG A 1146 25.31 -34.18 -72.62
N LYS A 1147 25.59 -35.49 -72.51
CA LYS A 1147 24.61 -36.53 -72.83
C LYS A 1147 23.40 -36.49 -71.89
N GLN A 1148 23.61 -36.46 -70.58
CA GLN A 1148 22.53 -36.38 -69.59
C GLN A 1148 21.67 -35.11 -69.73
N TYR A 1149 22.27 -33.98 -70.11
CA TYR A 1149 21.55 -32.76 -70.41
C TYR A 1149 20.66 -32.90 -71.66
N GLN A 1150 21.18 -33.53 -72.72
CA GLN A 1150 20.41 -33.82 -73.92
C GLN A 1150 19.27 -34.80 -73.64
N ASP A 1151 19.53 -35.86 -72.86
CA ASP A 1151 18.52 -36.85 -72.45
C ASP A 1151 17.40 -36.18 -71.63
N GLU A 1152 17.71 -35.18 -70.79
CA GLU A 1152 16.70 -34.42 -70.04
C GLU A 1152 15.88 -33.48 -70.94
N LEU A 1153 16.50 -32.82 -71.92
CA LEU A 1153 15.78 -32.02 -72.92
C LEU A 1153 14.83 -32.89 -73.75
N ASP A 1154 15.28 -34.07 -74.16
CA ASP A 1154 14.49 -35.05 -74.91
C ASP A 1154 13.33 -35.58 -74.04
N ARG A 1155 13.56 -35.81 -72.74
CA ARG A 1155 12.53 -36.19 -71.75
C ARG A 1155 11.47 -35.09 -71.58
N ILE A 1156 11.86 -33.83 -71.42
CA ILE A 1156 10.92 -32.69 -71.30
C ILE A 1156 10.08 -32.56 -72.58
N ALA A 1157 10.72 -32.70 -73.76
CA ALA A 1157 10.03 -32.70 -75.05
C ALA A 1157 9.06 -33.90 -75.20
N ALA A 1158 9.40 -35.07 -74.66
CA ALA A 1158 8.52 -36.25 -74.65
C ALA A 1158 7.30 -36.10 -73.71
N ILE A 1159 7.51 -35.52 -72.52
CA ILE A 1159 6.43 -35.17 -71.57
C ILE A 1159 5.45 -34.18 -72.20
N GLN A 1160 5.96 -33.15 -72.90
CA GLN A 1160 5.14 -32.17 -73.62
C GLN A 1160 4.31 -32.80 -74.75
N ASN A 1161 4.86 -33.81 -75.43
CA ASN A 1161 4.19 -34.52 -76.52
C ASN A 1161 3.26 -35.66 -76.05
N ASN A 1162 3.01 -35.80 -74.74
CA ASN A 1162 2.18 -36.86 -74.12
C ASN A 1162 2.61 -38.30 -74.50
N GLN A 1163 3.89 -38.51 -74.82
CA GLN A 1163 4.41 -39.84 -75.16
C GLN A 1163 5.03 -40.50 -73.92
N PHE A 1164 4.20 -41.14 -73.09
CA PHE A 1164 4.69 -41.97 -71.99
C PHE A 1164 5.23 -43.30 -72.51
N GLY A 1165 6.53 -43.34 -72.84
CA GLY A 1165 7.26 -44.59 -73.05
C GLY A 1165 7.55 -45.26 -71.70
N PHE A 1166 6.92 -46.40 -71.45
CA PHE A 1166 7.31 -47.34 -70.39
C PHE A 1166 8.69 -47.92 -70.71
N GLU A 1167 9.73 -47.52 -69.98
CA GLU A 1167 10.93 -48.36 -69.89
C GLU A 1167 10.69 -49.47 -68.86
N ALA A 1168 10.85 -50.71 -69.33
CA ALA A 1168 10.56 -51.93 -68.61
C ALA A 1168 11.62 -52.24 -67.56
N GLY A 1169 11.16 -52.47 -66.33
CA GLY A 1169 11.96 -53.10 -65.29
C GLY A 1169 11.49 -52.78 -63.88
N ASP A 1170 10.24 -53.08 -63.55
CA ASP A 1170 9.83 -53.37 -62.16
C ASP A 1170 8.44 -54.01 -62.15
N GLU A 1171 8.41 -55.31 -61.81
CA GLU A 1171 7.19 -56.06 -61.53
C GLU A 1171 6.99 -56.13 -60.00
N VAL A 1172 5.87 -55.53 -59.57
CA VAL A 1172 4.98 -55.92 -58.44
C VAL A 1172 5.50 -55.60 -57.01
N MET A 1173 5.21 -54.44 -56.40
CA MET A 1173 3.96 -53.93 -55.79
C MET A 1173 3.26 -54.88 -54.80
N ASP A 1174 3.41 -54.62 -53.50
CA ASP A 1174 2.38 -54.87 -52.47
C ASP A 1174 2.31 -53.65 -51.50
N ILE A 1175 1.35 -52.77 -51.85
CA ILE A 1175 0.38 -52.00 -51.05
C ILE A 1175 0.24 -52.53 -49.60
N LEU A 1176 0.26 -51.75 -48.51
CA LEU A 1176 -0.15 -50.36 -48.23
C LEU A 1176 0.67 -49.77 -47.07
#